data_AF-A0A2S6V505-F1
#
_entry.id   AF-A0A2S6V505-F1
#
_cell.length_a   1.000
_cell.length_b   1.000
_cell.length_c   1.000
_cell.angle_alpha   90.00
_cell.angle_beta   90.00
_cell.angle_gamma   90.00
#
_symmetry.space_group_name_H-M   'P 1'
#
loop_
_entity.id
_entity.type
_entity.pdbx_description
1 polymer ?
#
loop_
_entity_poly.entity_id
_entity_poly.type
_entity_poly.pdbx_seq_one_letter_code
_entity_poly.pdbx_strand_id
1 'polypeptide(L)'
;MAVIRGTVGNDTLTGTQFADTLFGFAGNDLLLGRGGNDVLNGGVGNDTLDGGNGIDTLIGGAGNDTYRINNTNDIINEAVNGGIDTVLSSRSYTLGNNLERLILTGIAAINGTGNSLNNIIIGNNNNNVLRGGAGNDSLNGQKGSDTLYGGDGNDTLSGSSIYDVFGDDDPYDGGDFTADFLYGGDGNDTYIIAESFDVIYETANSGIDTVISYRDYTLGNNLENLTLVDSPLSSNNTRLTGNGLNNVIIGNSKRNILRGQAGNDLLNGGAGDDTLSGTDGTLDRDTLTGGSGRDTFVLGTDSSVFYDDNNRTTPGFGDYALIKDFNPNEDQIRLNGKRSDYVLLTSPTGMPAGTAIFRNKSGEPNELIAIIQGSTTSLNLNGTYFKFTGDEINVATLNGNNGFTISGFGKGFYGFSDVPISSAGDINGDGFTDILIGASWTNSSGQYAGASYVVFGKPGGFGANVNVANLNGNNGFVLEGINSGDVSGASVSNAGDVNGDGFADILIGAPGADPNGRDSAGESYVVFGKSGGFGARVNLATLNGNNGFVLEGINAFDGSGVLVSNAGDVNGDGFADILIGAPKAGSNRQNNIAESYVVFGKAGGFDTRVNLAALNGSNGFAIKGITSARYSLDFSISNAGDVNGDGFADIIIGAPGAGEAGQAYVVFGKSGGFGASVNLAALNGKNGFAINGVTSINAVSDAGDINGDGFADIIIGAPGARANGLARAGQSYVIFGKSGGFGASVNLANLNGNNGFTINGTQTFAYSGAAVSSAGDVNGDGFDDAIVGTSSSYYGGAGFEIGIGESYVIFGKAGGFGANFNLVDLNGLNGFPIKGIETRNTTSTSISEAGDVDGDGFDDILLGSYIAAESYVIFGKDFNNQVTRQGTAGNDTLIGTNGDDILIGGRGNDRLIGGLGANVLYGGAGDDTLSFGASDRRIDGGSGTDTLTVDTSGVTIDLTTLPNNRIRGIEIVDLTGTGNNTLNLTRLDLLALSDTTNRLIVNGNRGDRVTSTGQGWLSGGTTTLDGVLYNQYTSGAATLLVDADITQTIS
;
A
#
# COMPACT_ATOMS: atom_id res chain seq x y z
N MET A 1 -54.66 61.80 -13.04
CA MET A 1 -55.93 61.04 -12.96
C MET A 1 -56.52 60.80 -14.32
N ALA A 2 -55.78 60.01 -15.08
CA ALA A 2 -56.28 59.18 -16.14
C ALA A 2 -56.94 57.94 -15.52
N VAL A 3 -58.02 57.48 -16.15
CA VAL A 3 -58.57 56.15 -15.94
C VAL A 3 -58.28 55.37 -17.22
N ILE A 4 -57.43 54.36 -17.13
CA ILE A 4 -56.98 53.55 -18.26
C ILE A 4 -57.59 52.15 -18.09
N ARG A 5 -58.17 51.62 -19.16
CA ARG A 5 -58.84 50.33 -19.17
C ARG A 5 -58.31 49.48 -20.32
N GLY A 6 -57.89 48.27 -20.00
CA GLY A 6 -57.55 47.21 -20.93
C GLY A 6 -58.77 46.55 -21.54
N THR A 7 -58.52 45.39 -22.13
CA THR A 7 -59.44 44.57 -22.90
C THR A 7 -59.66 43.23 -22.16
N VAL A 8 -59.83 42.13 -22.88
CA VAL A 8 -59.96 40.78 -22.28
C VAL A 8 -58.80 39.87 -22.69
N GLY A 9 -57.73 40.45 -23.23
CA GLY A 9 -56.49 39.75 -23.56
C GLY A 9 -55.30 40.54 -23.03
N ASN A 10 -54.10 39.97 -23.19
CA ASN A 10 -52.87 40.51 -22.60
C ASN A 10 -52.57 41.94 -23.07
N ASP A 11 -52.67 42.89 -22.14
CA ASP A 11 -52.51 44.31 -22.37
C ASP A 11 -51.22 44.85 -21.74
N THR A 12 -50.72 45.97 -22.27
CA THR A 12 -49.67 46.77 -21.61
C THR A 12 -50.22 48.16 -21.39
N LEU A 13 -50.49 48.49 -20.13
CA LEU A 13 -51.10 49.74 -19.70
C LEU A 13 -50.05 50.61 -19.01
N THR A 14 -49.98 51.88 -19.38
CA THR A 14 -49.00 52.80 -18.80
C THR A 14 -49.64 54.13 -18.40
N GLY A 15 -49.52 54.48 -17.13
CA GLY A 15 -49.97 55.71 -16.52
C GLY A 15 -49.10 56.93 -16.84
N THR A 16 -49.38 58.01 -16.10
CA THR A 16 -48.80 59.34 -16.25
C THR A 16 -47.87 59.67 -15.07
N GLN A 17 -47.58 60.95 -14.81
CA GLN A 17 -46.82 61.37 -13.62
C GLN A 17 -47.74 61.82 -12.46
N PHE A 18 -49.04 61.55 -12.57
CA PHE A 18 -50.07 61.93 -11.61
C PHE A 18 -50.87 60.70 -11.20
N ALA A 19 -51.52 60.76 -10.03
CA ALA A 19 -52.41 59.72 -9.53
C ALA A 19 -53.43 59.25 -10.58
N ASP A 20 -53.37 57.98 -10.98
CA ASP A 20 -54.11 57.33 -12.05
C ASP A 20 -54.82 56.06 -11.58
N THR A 21 -55.73 55.52 -12.39
CA THR A 21 -56.39 54.23 -12.13
C THR A 21 -56.33 53.36 -13.38
N LEU A 22 -55.69 52.20 -13.28
CA LEU A 22 -55.49 51.24 -14.36
C LEU A 22 -56.30 49.96 -14.08
N PHE A 23 -57.02 49.46 -15.08
CA PHE A 23 -57.75 48.18 -15.02
C PHE A 23 -57.32 47.29 -16.18
N GLY A 24 -56.73 46.13 -15.91
CA GLY A 24 -56.35 45.12 -16.91
C GLY A 24 -57.54 44.29 -17.41
N PHE A 25 -58.37 43.84 -16.47
CA PHE A 25 -59.52 42.95 -16.61
C PHE A 25 -59.18 41.47 -16.77
N ALA A 26 -58.98 40.97 -17.98
CA ALA A 26 -58.72 39.55 -18.20
C ALA A 26 -57.56 39.40 -19.18
N GLY A 27 -56.72 38.41 -18.99
CA GLY A 27 -55.46 38.27 -19.72
C GLY A 27 -54.27 38.45 -18.77
N ASN A 28 -53.07 38.21 -19.26
CA ASN A 28 -51.84 38.45 -18.50
C ASN A 28 -51.32 39.85 -18.84
N ASP A 29 -51.59 40.81 -17.97
CA ASP A 29 -51.43 42.23 -18.24
C ASP A 29 -50.17 42.81 -17.59
N LEU A 30 -49.59 43.83 -18.20
CA LEU A 30 -48.50 44.65 -17.63
C LEU A 30 -49.03 46.05 -17.33
N LEU A 31 -49.15 46.39 -16.05
CA LEU A 31 -49.65 47.69 -15.57
C LEU A 31 -48.50 48.51 -14.97
N LEU A 32 -48.23 49.68 -15.56
CA LEU A 32 -47.14 50.59 -15.15
C LEU A 32 -47.71 51.96 -14.71
N GLY A 33 -47.77 52.26 -13.42
CA GLY A 33 -48.31 53.53 -12.87
C GLY A 33 -47.42 54.75 -13.15
N ARG A 34 -46.10 54.55 -13.07
CA ARG A 34 -45.00 55.52 -13.22
C ARG A 34 -44.86 56.53 -12.08
N GLY A 35 -45.81 57.43 -11.85
CA GLY A 35 -45.63 58.49 -10.86
C GLY A 35 -46.95 59.06 -10.38
N GLY A 36 -47.01 59.48 -9.11
CA GLY A 36 -48.26 59.80 -8.44
C GLY A 36 -48.78 58.60 -7.65
N ASN A 37 -49.85 58.78 -6.88
CA ASN A 37 -50.45 57.70 -6.08
C ASN A 37 -51.53 56.99 -6.90
N ASP A 38 -51.21 55.85 -7.45
CA ASP A 38 -51.98 55.13 -8.44
C ASP A 38 -52.80 53.97 -7.85
N VAL A 39 -53.84 53.54 -8.55
CA VAL A 39 -54.58 52.32 -8.27
C VAL A 39 -54.50 51.40 -9.49
N LEU A 40 -53.79 50.28 -9.38
CA LEU A 40 -53.62 49.29 -10.44
C LEU A 40 -54.43 48.04 -10.08
N ASN A 41 -55.31 47.62 -10.99
CA ASN A 41 -56.10 46.40 -10.85
C ASN A 41 -55.84 45.49 -12.07
N GLY A 42 -55.18 44.36 -11.85
CA GLY A 42 -54.86 43.36 -12.89
C GLY A 42 -56.13 42.68 -13.39
N GLY A 43 -56.82 41.98 -12.49
CA GLY A 43 -58.09 41.31 -12.76
C GLY A 43 -57.93 39.79 -12.76
N VAL A 44 -58.13 39.14 -13.89
CA VAL A 44 -58.01 37.68 -14.04
C VAL A 44 -56.89 37.37 -15.01
N GLY A 45 -55.90 36.61 -14.56
CA GLY A 45 -54.71 36.24 -15.32
C GLY A 45 -53.48 36.42 -14.47
N ASN A 46 -52.31 36.18 -15.05
CA ASN A 46 -51.03 36.37 -14.37
C ASN A 46 -50.50 37.77 -14.72
N ASP A 47 -50.79 38.74 -13.89
CA ASP A 47 -50.53 40.15 -14.15
C ASP A 47 -49.21 40.62 -13.53
N THR A 48 -48.60 41.65 -14.11
CA THR A 48 -47.43 42.34 -13.55
C THR A 48 -47.78 43.80 -13.26
N LEU A 49 -47.75 44.18 -11.99
CA LEU A 49 -48.14 45.51 -11.52
C LEU A 49 -46.91 46.25 -10.97
N ASP A 50 -46.58 47.40 -11.55
CA ASP A 50 -45.52 48.32 -11.10
C ASP A 50 -46.11 49.71 -10.91
N GLY A 51 -46.30 50.13 -9.65
CA GLY A 51 -46.86 51.45 -9.32
C GLY A 51 -45.96 52.61 -9.72
N GLY A 52 -44.64 52.41 -9.77
CA GLY A 52 -43.69 53.49 -9.99
C GLY A 52 -43.53 54.37 -8.74
N ASN A 53 -43.36 55.69 -8.89
CA ASN A 53 -43.13 56.58 -7.75
C ASN A 53 -44.46 57.03 -7.14
N GLY A 54 -44.80 56.60 -5.95
CA GLY A 54 -46.07 56.97 -5.36
C GLY A 54 -46.32 56.23 -4.07
N ILE A 55 -47.47 56.48 -3.45
CA ILE A 55 -48.07 55.52 -2.53
C ILE A 55 -49.20 54.87 -3.32
N ASP A 56 -48.95 53.69 -3.85
CA ASP A 56 -49.81 53.04 -4.83
C ASP A 56 -50.65 51.94 -4.18
N THR A 57 -51.81 51.62 -4.78
CA THR A 57 -52.63 50.46 -4.43
C THR A 57 -52.57 49.47 -5.58
N LEU A 58 -52.02 48.29 -5.33
CA LEU A 58 -51.85 47.23 -6.31
C LEU A 58 -52.82 46.09 -5.98
N ILE A 59 -53.64 45.68 -6.95
CA ILE A 59 -54.67 44.65 -6.81
C ILE A 59 -54.47 43.68 -7.98
N GLY A 60 -53.86 42.52 -7.73
CA GLY A 60 -53.59 41.49 -8.74
C GLY A 60 -54.89 40.83 -9.19
N GLY A 61 -55.54 40.11 -8.29
CA GLY A 61 -56.88 39.56 -8.53
C GLY A 61 -56.87 38.04 -8.49
N ALA A 62 -57.09 37.37 -9.62
CA ALA A 62 -57.05 35.92 -9.69
C ALA A 62 -56.04 35.48 -10.75
N GLY A 63 -55.17 34.52 -10.41
CA GLY A 63 -54.00 34.15 -11.18
C GLY A 63 -52.73 34.38 -10.36
N ASN A 64 -51.58 34.03 -10.92
CA ASN A 64 -50.29 34.22 -10.25
C ASN A 64 -49.70 35.57 -10.67
N ASP A 65 -49.87 36.57 -9.81
CA ASP A 65 -49.53 37.95 -10.08
C ASP A 65 -48.13 38.31 -9.59
N THR A 66 -47.56 39.38 -10.16
CA THR A 66 -46.24 39.91 -9.81
C THR A 66 -46.32 41.39 -9.47
N TYR A 67 -45.96 41.75 -8.25
CA TYR A 67 -45.95 43.11 -7.73
C TYR A 67 -44.52 43.65 -7.66
N ARG A 68 -44.22 44.75 -8.35
CA ARG A 68 -42.93 45.44 -8.23
C ARG A 68 -43.03 46.55 -7.20
N ILE A 69 -42.29 46.41 -6.10
CA ILE A 69 -42.29 47.35 -4.99
C ILE A 69 -40.99 48.15 -4.96
N ASN A 70 -41.12 49.46 -5.16
CA ASN A 70 -40.04 50.44 -5.05
C ASN A 70 -40.33 51.51 -3.98
N ASN A 71 -41.54 51.53 -3.39
CA ASN A 71 -41.91 52.30 -2.20
C ASN A 71 -42.61 51.40 -1.18
N THR A 72 -42.07 51.30 0.04
CA THR A 72 -42.63 50.42 1.09
C THR A 72 -43.98 50.89 1.63
N ASN A 73 -44.47 52.07 1.22
CA ASN A 73 -45.80 52.53 1.60
C ASN A 73 -46.89 52.05 0.62
N ASP A 74 -46.53 51.41 -0.49
CA ASP A 74 -47.49 50.82 -1.42
C ASP A 74 -48.31 49.72 -0.71
N ILE A 75 -49.59 49.62 -1.07
CA ILE A 75 -50.55 48.69 -0.50
C ILE A 75 -50.85 47.62 -1.55
N ILE A 76 -50.46 46.38 -1.28
CA ILE A 76 -50.91 45.22 -2.03
C ILE A 76 -52.19 44.69 -1.37
N ASN A 77 -53.26 44.57 -2.16
CA ASN A 77 -54.50 43.94 -1.73
C ASN A 77 -54.69 42.63 -2.50
N GLU A 78 -54.29 41.52 -1.87
CA GLU A 78 -54.41 40.19 -2.45
C GLU A 78 -55.64 39.44 -1.93
N ALA A 79 -56.30 38.70 -2.83
CA ALA A 79 -57.47 37.91 -2.53
C ALA A 79 -57.09 36.55 -1.92
N VAL A 80 -57.96 36.00 -1.09
CA VAL A 80 -57.78 34.64 -0.58
C VAL A 80 -57.95 33.64 -1.74
N ASN A 81 -56.95 32.80 -1.98
CA ASN A 81 -56.85 31.91 -3.15
C ASN A 81 -56.75 32.67 -4.50
N GLY A 82 -56.08 33.84 -4.53
CA GLY A 82 -55.77 34.59 -5.74
C GLY A 82 -54.86 33.80 -6.69
N GLY A 83 -53.78 33.25 -6.16
CA GLY A 83 -52.85 32.37 -6.88
C GLY A 83 -51.64 32.09 -6.02
N ILE A 84 -50.46 31.98 -6.64
CA ILE A 84 -49.16 32.05 -5.98
C ILE A 84 -48.50 33.35 -6.41
N ASP A 85 -48.54 34.34 -5.55
CA ASP A 85 -48.25 35.72 -5.91
C ASP A 85 -46.85 36.13 -5.50
N THR A 86 -46.19 36.94 -6.34
CA THR A 86 -44.77 37.30 -6.20
C THR A 86 -44.57 38.78 -5.97
N VAL A 87 -43.85 39.13 -4.91
CA VAL A 87 -43.37 40.49 -4.66
C VAL A 87 -41.91 40.60 -5.06
N LEU A 88 -41.62 41.46 -6.04
CA LEU A 88 -40.25 41.87 -6.41
C LEU A 88 -39.95 43.21 -5.74
N SER A 89 -39.16 43.22 -4.68
CA SER A 89 -38.91 44.44 -3.91
C SER A 89 -37.48 44.94 -4.07
N SER A 90 -37.31 46.23 -4.38
CA SER A 90 -35.98 46.88 -4.36
C SER A 90 -35.64 47.49 -2.99
N ARG A 91 -36.46 47.23 -1.96
CA ARG A 91 -36.32 47.70 -0.57
C ARG A 91 -36.62 46.57 0.42
N SER A 92 -36.31 46.75 1.69
CA SER A 92 -36.76 45.80 2.72
C SER A 92 -38.29 45.71 2.73
N TYR A 93 -38.84 44.50 2.82
CA TYR A 93 -40.27 44.27 2.66
C TYR A 93 -40.79 43.15 3.57
N THR A 94 -42.03 43.31 4.02
CA THR A 94 -42.77 42.31 4.79
C THR A 94 -44.02 41.92 4.00
N LEU A 95 -44.20 40.62 3.73
CA LEU A 95 -45.36 40.12 3.00
C LEU A 95 -46.64 40.38 3.80
N GLY A 96 -47.63 40.96 3.11
CA GLY A 96 -49.01 41.02 3.61
C GLY A 96 -49.69 39.66 3.56
N ASN A 97 -50.94 39.58 3.99
CA ASN A 97 -51.72 38.34 3.93
C ASN A 97 -51.90 37.87 2.48
N ASN A 98 -52.00 36.54 2.28
CA ASN A 98 -52.24 35.90 0.99
C ASN A 98 -51.14 36.10 -0.07
N LEU A 99 -49.92 36.46 0.35
CA LEU A 99 -48.76 36.55 -0.54
C LEU A 99 -47.77 35.44 -0.17
N GLU A 100 -47.24 34.74 -1.17
CA GLU A 100 -46.42 33.53 -0.95
C GLU A 100 -44.96 33.72 -1.35
N ARG A 101 -44.60 34.62 -2.26
CA ARG A 101 -43.21 34.75 -2.75
C ARG A 101 -42.66 36.16 -2.61
N LEU A 102 -41.47 36.29 -2.03
CA LEU A 102 -40.70 37.54 -1.97
C LEU A 102 -39.34 37.33 -2.63
N ILE A 103 -38.98 38.21 -3.57
CA ILE A 103 -37.66 38.26 -4.19
C ILE A 103 -37.09 39.67 -4.02
N LEU A 104 -35.93 39.77 -3.37
CA LEU A 104 -35.22 41.02 -3.17
C LEU A 104 -34.38 41.33 -4.41
N THR A 105 -34.66 42.46 -5.06
CA THR A 105 -34.03 42.88 -6.32
C THR A 105 -33.16 44.14 -6.17
N GLY A 106 -33.11 44.68 -4.95
CA GLY A 106 -32.31 45.86 -4.64
C GLY A 106 -30.80 45.58 -4.72
N ILE A 107 -30.00 46.64 -4.83
CA ILE A 107 -28.53 46.54 -4.83
C ILE A 107 -27.89 46.82 -3.46
N ALA A 108 -28.71 47.11 -2.44
CA ALA A 108 -28.27 47.36 -1.07
C ALA A 108 -28.58 46.13 -0.19
N ALA A 109 -27.93 46.02 0.97
CA ALA A 109 -28.32 45.09 2.03
C ALA A 109 -29.75 45.41 2.52
N ILE A 110 -30.71 44.58 2.14
CA ILE A 110 -32.14 44.75 2.43
C ILE A 110 -32.71 43.45 3.00
N ASN A 111 -33.84 43.53 3.69
CA ASN A 111 -34.35 42.41 4.48
C ASN A 111 -35.73 41.97 4.00
N GLY A 112 -35.99 40.67 4.12
CA GLY A 112 -37.27 40.05 3.79
C GLY A 112 -37.96 39.50 5.04
N THR A 113 -39.28 39.64 5.12
CA THR A 113 -40.08 39.00 6.16
C THR A 113 -41.34 38.42 5.54
N GLY A 114 -41.62 37.15 5.80
CA GLY A 114 -42.84 36.47 5.38
C GLY A 114 -44.03 36.77 6.30
N ASN A 115 -45.01 35.87 6.26
CA ASN A 115 -46.27 35.93 6.97
C ASN A 115 -46.56 34.56 7.64
N SER A 116 -47.83 34.18 7.79
CA SER A 116 -48.22 32.91 8.42
C SER A 116 -48.53 31.78 7.42
N LEU A 117 -48.15 31.97 6.15
CA LEU A 117 -48.30 31.00 5.07
C LEU A 117 -46.93 30.43 4.74
N ASN A 118 -46.92 29.32 4.01
CA ASN A 118 -45.68 28.77 3.44
C ASN A 118 -45.11 29.75 2.40
N ASN A 119 -44.03 30.44 2.74
CA ASN A 119 -43.43 31.47 1.92
C ASN A 119 -42.15 31.00 1.24
N ILE A 120 -41.89 31.54 0.05
CA ILE A 120 -40.60 31.44 -0.65
C ILE A 120 -39.95 32.82 -0.61
N ILE A 121 -38.82 32.95 0.08
CA ILE A 121 -38.10 34.21 0.25
C ILE A 121 -36.68 34.07 -0.33
N ILE A 122 -36.39 34.84 -1.38
CA ILE A 122 -35.08 34.89 -2.03
C ILE A 122 -34.45 36.25 -1.77
N GLY A 123 -33.26 36.23 -1.18
CA GLY A 123 -32.40 37.38 -0.95
C GLY A 123 -31.83 37.98 -2.23
N ASN A 124 -31.04 39.04 -2.07
CA ASN A 124 -30.18 39.57 -3.11
C ASN A 124 -28.72 39.24 -2.81
N ASN A 125 -27.81 39.61 -3.70
CA ASN A 125 -26.38 39.29 -3.53
C ASN A 125 -25.64 40.13 -2.46
N ASN A 126 -26.35 40.68 -1.48
CA ASN A 126 -25.76 41.38 -0.33
C ASN A 126 -26.28 40.74 0.95
N ASN A 127 -25.60 41.03 2.06
CA ASN A 127 -26.03 40.59 3.40
C ASN A 127 -27.49 40.97 3.70
N ASN A 128 -28.33 39.96 3.91
CA ASN A 128 -29.76 40.05 4.14
C ASN A 128 -30.11 39.40 5.48
N VAL A 129 -31.16 39.93 6.12
CA VAL A 129 -31.87 39.22 7.18
C VAL A 129 -33.20 38.76 6.62
N LEU A 130 -33.38 37.45 6.51
CA LEU A 130 -34.60 36.82 6.00
C LEU A 130 -35.34 36.17 7.17
N ARG A 131 -36.66 36.33 7.23
CA ARG A 131 -37.53 35.75 8.26
C ARG A 131 -38.74 35.11 7.61
N GLY A 132 -38.93 33.80 7.75
CA GLY A 132 -40.07 33.05 7.23
C GLY A 132 -41.35 33.44 7.96
N GLY A 133 -41.40 33.16 9.26
CA GLY A 133 -42.54 33.49 10.10
C GLY A 133 -43.18 32.23 10.66
N ALA A 134 -44.40 31.93 10.23
CA ALA A 134 -45.05 30.67 10.55
C ALA A 134 -45.49 29.99 9.26
N GLY A 135 -45.54 28.67 9.24
CA GLY A 135 -45.74 27.90 8.01
C GLY A 135 -44.44 27.22 7.60
N ASN A 136 -44.50 26.44 6.52
CA ASN A 136 -43.32 25.75 6.00
C ASN A 136 -42.67 26.64 4.94
N ASP A 137 -41.65 27.39 5.33
CA ASP A 137 -41.00 28.41 4.55
C ASP A 137 -39.76 27.89 3.80
N SER A 138 -39.41 28.53 2.70
CA SER A 138 -38.18 28.26 1.94
C SER A 138 -37.40 29.56 1.77
N LEU A 139 -36.22 29.63 2.38
CA LEU A 139 -35.38 30.83 2.46
C LEU A 139 -34.05 30.58 1.73
N ASN A 140 -33.68 31.49 0.84
CA ASN A 140 -32.40 31.47 0.13
C ASN A 140 -31.71 32.84 0.24
N GLY A 141 -30.52 32.88 0.85
CA GLY A 141 -29.73 34.11 1.04
C GLY A 141 -29.09 34.65 -0.26
N GLN A 142 -28.72 33.75 -1.17
CA GLN A 142 -27.95 33.99 -2.41
C GLN A 142 -26.45 34.19 -2.17
N LYS A 143 -25.99 35.44 -2.08
CA LYS A 143 -24.57 35.78 -1.82
C LYS A 143 -24.54 36.85 -0.74
N GLY A 144 -23.42 36.93 -0.04
CA GLY A 144 -23.23 37.84 1.07
C GLY A 144 -23.53 37.13 2.39
N SER A 145 -23.07 37.70 3.50
CA SER A 145 -23.22 37.04 4.80
C SER A 145 -24.62 37.30 5.34
N ASP A 146 -25.47 36.30 5.20
CA ASP A 146 -26.89 36.34 5.45
C ASP A 146 -27.26 35.78 6.82
N THR A 147 -28.46 36.13 7.27
CA THR A 147 -29.06 35.58 8.48
C THR A 147 -30.49 35.17 8.19
N LEU A 148 -30.75 33.87 8.21
CA LEU A 148 -32.04 33.27 7.87
C LEU A 148 -32.71 32.75 9.15
N TYR A 149 -33.96 33.13 9.37
CA TYR A 149 -34.82 32.61 10.42
C TYR A 149 -36.04 31.94 9.79
N GLY A 150 -36.20 30.63 9.93
CA GLY A 150 -37.39 29.90 9.48
C GLY A 150 -38.61 30.33 10.29
N GLY A 151 -38.67 29.93 11.55
CA GLY A 151 -39.72 30.29 12.50
C GLY A 151 -40.50 29.07 12.98
N ASP A 152 -41.83 29.13 12.96
CA ASP A 152 -42.67 27.98 13.32
C ASP A 152 -43.03 27.19 12.06
N GLY A 153 -42.71 25.91 11.97
CA GLY A 153 -43.04 25.06 10.84
C GLY A 153 -41.84 24.24 10.37
N ASN A 154 -42.02 23.50 9.28
CA ASN A 154 -40.91 22.75 8.70
C ASN A 154 -40.29 23.58 7.58
N ASP A 155 -39.20 24.26 7.88
CA ASP A 155 -38.58 25.24 7.01
C ASP A 155 -37.41 24.64 6.21
N THR A 156 -37.08 25.27 5.08
CA THR A 156 -35.91 24.94 4.27
C THR A 156 -35.03 26.17 4.11
N LEU A 157 -33.82 26.14 4.66
CA LEU A 157 -32.89 27.27 4.68
C LEU A 157 -31.63 26.93 3.87
N SER A 158 -31.23 27.86 3.00
CA SER A 158 -29.95 27.81 2.29
C SER A 158 -29.32 29.21 2.30
N GLY A 159 -28.09 29.32 2.78
CA GLY A 159 -27.34 30.57 2.73
C GLY A 159 -26.99 30.98 1.29
N SER A 160 -26.56 29.99 0.51
CA SER A 160 -26.06 30.23 -0.85
C SER A 160 -27.08 29.94 -1.96
N SER A 161 -26.74 30.38 -3.18
CA SER A 161 -27.43 29.97 -4.40
C SER A 161 -27.22 28.48 -4.69
N ILE A 162 -28.24 27.66 -4.46
CA ILE A 162 -28.24 26.25 -4.87
C ILE A 162 -28.94 26.05 -6.21
N TYR A 163 -28.23 25.45 -7.16
CA TYR A 163 -28.76 24.99 -8.43
C TYR A 163 -29.82 23.90 -8.16
N ASP A 164 -30.96 23.99 -8.84
CA ASP A 164 -32.11 23.05 -8.84
C ASP A 164 -33.28 23.27 -7.86
N VAL A 165 -33.24 24.29 -6.96
CA VAL A 165 -34.44 24.68 -6.16
C VAL A 165 -35.04 26.03 -6.60
N PHE A 166 -34.24 26.94 -7.16
CA PHE A 166 -34.68 28.33 -7.44
C PHE A 166 -34.48 28.83 -8.90
N GLY A 167 -33.94 28.01 -9.82
CA GLY A 167 -33.99 28.27 -11.27
C GLY A 167 -32.99 29.28 -11.87
N ASP A 168 -31.70 29.23 -11.50
CA ASP A 168 -30.62 29.97 -12.19
C ASP A 168 -29.76 29.03 -13.08
N ASP A 169 -29.17 29.57 -14.15
CA ASP A 169 -28.53 28.89 -15.30
C ASP A 169 -26.98 28.80 -15.23
N ASP A 170 -26.32 29.24 -14.15
CA ASP A 170 -24.84 29.19 -14.04
C ASP A 170 -24.32 28.22 -12.96
N PRO A 171 -23.78 27.05 -13.34
CA PRO A 171 -23.19 26.08 -12.41
C PRO A 171 -21.79 26.43 -11.88
N TYR A 172 -21.22 27.61 -12.19
CA TYR A 172 -19.80 27.90 -11.95
C TYR A 172 -19.45 29.30 -11.40
N ASP A 173 -20.40 30.07 -10.89
CA ASP A 173 -20.05 31.31 -10.19
C ASP A 173 -19.47 30.96 -8.81
N GLY A 174 -18.17 30.68 -8.76
CA GLY A 174 -17.43 30.21 -7.60
C GLY A 174 -17.86 30.93 -6.32
N GLY A 175 -18.64 30.19 -5.53
CA GLY A 175 -19.66 30.63 -4.57
C GLY A 175 -19.30 31.76 -3.61
N ASP A 176 -20.24 32.08 -2.75
CA ASP A 176 -19.93 32.97 -1.65
C ASP A 176 -18.83 32.30 -0.78
N PHE A 177 -17.86 33.10 -0.33
CA PHE A 177 -16.87 32.62 0.64
C PHE A 177 -17.15 33.21 2.02
N THR A 178 -18.32 33.80 2.20
CA THR A 178 -18.75 34.34 3.47
C THR A 178 -19.62 33.35 4.24
N ALA A 179 -19.81 33.60 5.52
CA ALA A 179 -20.48 32.69 6.44
C ALA A 179 -21.92 33.13 6.63
N ASP A 180 -22.87 32.22 6.41
CA ASP A 180 -24.28 32.44 6.68
C ASP A 180 -24.71 31.88 8.03
N PHE A 181 -25.71 32.51 8.64
CA PHE A 181 -26.29 32.08 9.91
C PHE A 181 -27.71 31.58 9.71
N LEU A 182 -27.93 30.28 9.93
CA LEU A 182 -29.21 29.62 9.68
C LEU A 182 -29.87 29.23 11.00
N TYR A 183 -31.09 29.70 11.23
CA TYR A 183 -31.92 29.42 12.40
C TYR A 183 -33.25 28.84 11.92
N GLY A 184 -33.45 27.52 12.05
CA GLY A 184 -34.65 26.80 11.65
C GLY A 184 -35.84 27.26 12.48
N GLY A 185 -35.85 26.92 13.76
CA GLY A 185 -36.89 27.35 14.68
C GLY A 185 -37.61 26.15 15.29
N ASP A 186 -38.94 26.17 15.39
CA ASP A 186 -39.72 25.05 15.89
C ASP A 186 -40.30 24.25 14.71
N GLY A 187 -39.97 22.97 14.59
CA GLY A 187 -40.44 22.08 13.53
C GLY A 187 -39.30 21.24 12.98
N ASN A 188 -39.57 20.41 11.97
CA ASN A 188 -38.54 19.58 11.35
C ASN A 188 -37.93 20.35 10.17
N ASP A 189 -36.79 20.98 10.41
CA ASP A 189 -36.17 21.90 9.47
C ASP A 189 -35.15 21.21 8.56
N THR A 190 -34.92 21.81 7.40
CA THR A 190 -33.94 21.36 6.40
C THR A 190 -32.93 22.45 6.08
N TYR A 191 -31.66 22.13 6.28
CA TYR A 191 -30.53 23.02 6.01
C TYR A 191 -29.75 22.54 4.80
N ILE A 192 -29.59 23.39 3.79
CA ILE A 192 -28.85 23.03 2.58
C ILE A 192 -27.50 23.72 2.59
N ILE A 193 -26.44 22.93 2.74
CA ILE A 193 -25.06 23.38 2.91
C ILE A 193 -24.25 23.06 1.66
N ALA A 194 -23.97 24.09 0.87
CA ALA A 194 -23.14 24.01 -0.33
C ALA A 194 -21.70 24.47 -0.08
N GLU A 195 -21.47 25.29 0.95
CA GLU A 195 -20.20 26.00 1.21
C GLU A 195 -19.60 25.63 2.58
N SER A 196 -18.40 26.14 2.89
CA SER A 196 -17.61 25.68 4.05
C SER A 196 -17.88 26.42 5.35
N PHE A 197 -18.56 27.55 5.31
CA PHE A 197 -18.53 28.54 6.40
C PHE A 197 -19.89 28.77 7.06
N ASP A 198 -20.95 28.14 6.56
CA ASP A 198 -22.30 28.27 7.11
C ASP A 198 -22.38 27.70 8.52
N VAL A 199 -23.14 28.38 9.37
CA VAL A 199 -23.35 28.02 10.76
C VAL A 199 -24.83 27.83 11.02
N ILE A 200 -25.19 26.60 11.41
CA ILE A 200 -26.53 26.24 11.84
C ILE A 200 -26.67 26.46 13.35
N TYR A 201 -27.77 27.06 13.76
CA TYR A 201 -28.15 27.24 15.16
C TYR A 201 -29.48 26.55 15.44
N GLU A 202 -29.41 25.46 16.21
CA GLU A 202 -30.58 24.72 16.63
C GLU A 202 -30.78 24.68 18.15
N THR A 203 -32.04 24.69 18.56
CA THR A 203 -32.44 24.54 19.97
C THR A 203 -32.84 23.10 20.28
N ALA A 204 -32.55 22.66 21.51
CA ALA A 204 -32.80 21.28 21.90
C ALA A 204 -34.31 20.96 21.92
N ASN A 205 -34.70 19.85 21.26
CA ASN A 205 -36.07 19.36 21.13
C ASN A 205 -37.02 20.23 20.28
N SER A 206 -36.47 21.00 19.33
CA SER A 206 -37.26 21.80 18.40
C SER A 206 -37.78 21.02 17.20
N GLY A 207 -37.24 19.84 16.92
CA GLY A 207 -37.68 19.02 15.79
C GLY A 207 -36.84 17.77 15.60
N ILE A 208 -36.98 17.16 14.42
CA ILE A 208 -36.00 16.23 13.85
C ILE A 208 -35.48 16.89 12.58
N ASP A 209 -34.27 17.42 12.67
CA ASP A 209 -33.74 18.35 11.67
C ASP A 209 -32.77 17.65 10.72
N THR A 210 -32.73 18.15 9.48
CA THR A 210 -32.00 17.52 8.39
C THR A 210 -31.00 18.47 7.76
N VAL A 211 -29.75 18.05 7.69
CA VAL A 211 -28.72 18.71 6.89
C VAL A 211 -28.57 17.98 5.56
N ILE A 212 -28.68 18.71 4.46
CA ILE A 212 -28.35 18.27 3.11
C ILE A 212 -27.02 18.93 2.74
N SER A 213 -25.97 18.14 2.63
CA SER A 213 -24.61 18.62 2.31
C SER A 213 -24.19 18.21 0.91
N TYR A 214 -23.32 19.02 0.29
CA TYR A 214 -22.62 18.70 -0.96
C TYR A 214 -21.15 18.32 -0.75
N ARG A 215 -20.71 18.23 0.51
CA ARG A 215 -19.30 18.11 0.92
C ARG A 215 -19.15 17.48 2.32
N ASP A 216 -17.91 17.41 2.80
CA ASP A 216 -17.62 16.96 4.15
C ASP A 216 -18.42 17.76 5.18
N TYR A 217 -19.11 17.08 6.09
CA TYR A 217 -19.92 17.74 7.12
C TYR A 217 -19.97 16.95 8.42
N THR A 218 -19.96 17.67 9.53
CA THR A 218 -20.14 17.15 10.88
C THR A 218 -21.36 17.83 11.48
N LEU A 219 -22.34 17.05 11.93
CA LEU A 219 -23.52 17.58 12.59
C LEU A 219 -23.14 18.33 13.87
N GLY A 220 -23.64 19.57 13.99
CA GLY A 220 -23.67 20.28 15.25
C GLY A 220 -24.62 19.62 16.24
N ASN A 221 -24.60 20.05 17.51
CA ASN A 221 -25.55 19.55 18.51
C ASN A 221 -27.00 19.81 18.09
N ASN A 222 -27.93 18.96 18.52
CA ASN A 222 -29.37 19.06 18.24
C ASN A 222 -29.80 18.83 16.78
N LEU A 223 -28.91 18.33 15.92
CA LEU A 223 -29.25 17.93 14.55
C LEU A 223 -29.25 16.40 14.43
N GLU A 224 -30.26 15.83 13.78
CA GLU A 224 -30.42 14.37 13.73
C GLU A 224 -30.02 13.77 12.38
N ASN A 225 -30.40 14.37 11.25
CA ASN A 225 -30.22 13.75 9.94
C ASN A 225 -29.15 14.46 9.11
N LEU A 226 -28.36 13.68 8.38
CA LEU A 226 -27.36 14.16 7.42
C LEU A 226 -27.46 13.38 6.11
N THR A 227 -27.74 14.06 5.01
CA THR A 227 -27.77 13.47 3.67
C THR A 227 -26.72 14.13 2.79
N LEU A 228 -25.90 13.34 2.11
CA LEU A 228 -24.95 13.81 1.13
C LEU A 228 -25.55 13.71 -0.28
N VAL A 229 -25.47 14.79 -1.04
CA VAL A 229 -25.95 14.83 -2.42
C VAL A 229 -24.82 14.48 -3.39
N ASP A 230 -25.17 13.82 -4.49
CA ASP A 230 -24.26 13.66 -5.63
C ASP A 230 -23.95 15.00 -6.27
N SER A 231 -22.67 15.37 -6.32
CA SER A 231 -22.22 16.58 -6.99
C SER A 231 -20.95 16.31 -7.79
N PRO A 232 -20.75 16.96 -8.95
CA PRO A 232 -19.47 16.92 -9.65
C PRO A 232 -18.30 17.46 -8.80
N LEU A 233 -18.59 18.23 -7.74
CA LEU A 233 -17.60 18.80 -6.81
C LEU A 233 -17.32 17.91 -5.59
N SER A 234 -18.20 16.95 -5.25
CA SER A 234 -17.96 16.10 -4.09
C SER A 234 -16.72 15.24 -4.34
N SER A 235 -15.79 15.27 -3.39
CA SER A 235 -14.58 14.46 -3.48
C SER A 235 -14.95 12.97 -3.52
N ASN A 236 -14.07 12.14 -4.07
CA ASN A 236 -14.27 10.69 -4.04
C ASN A 236 -14.20 10.08 -2.62
N ASN A 237 -13.90 10.87 -1.57
CA ASN A 237 -13.76 10.43 -0.18
C ASN A 237 -14.46 11.44 0.77
N THR A 238 -15.77 11.62 0.63
CA THR A 238 -16.50 12.60 1.43
C THR A 238 -16.79 12.06 2.84
N ARG A 239 -16.56 12.87 3.88
CA ARG A 239 -16.76 12.50 5.29
C ARG A 239 -18.05 13.07 5.87
N LEU A 240 -18.89 12.20 6.42
CA LEU A 240 -20.12 12.55 7.11
C LEU A 240 -20.04 12.07 8.56
N THR A 241 -20.20 12.98 9.51
CA THR A 241 -20.11 12.65 10.93
C THR A 241 -21.34 13.13 11.67
N GLY A 242 -21.96 12.25 12.44
CA GLY A 242 -23.05 12.55 13.36
C GLY A 242 -22.57 13.25 14.63
N ASN A 243 -23.40 13.20 15.67
CA ASN A 243 -23.19 13.78 16.98
C ASN A 243 -23.65 12.78 18.07
N GLY A 244 -23.86 13.23 19.31
CA GLY A 244 -24.28 12.34 20.41
C GLY A 244 -25.78 11.95 20.43
N LEU A 245 -26.51 12.11 19.33
CA LEU A 245 -27.94 11.80 19.20
C LEU A 245 -28.13 10.57 18.32
N ASN A 246 -29.37 10.08 18.20
CA ASN A 246 -29.68 9.04 17.23
C ASN A 246 -29.75 9.65 15.83
N ASN A 247 -28.69 9.51 15.04
CA ASN A 247 -28.57 10.13 13.74
C ASN A 247 -29.04 9.23 12.58
N VAL A 248 -29.55 9.85 11.50
CA VAL A 248 -29.73 9.18 10.20
C VAL A 248 -28.76 9.79 9.20
N ILE A 249 -27.75 9.02 8.79
CA ILE A 249 -26.71 9.47 7.88
C ILE A 249 -26.80 8.70 6.57
N ILE A 250 -26.97 9.41 5.46
CA ILE A 250 -27.12 8.84 4.11
C ILE A 250 -26.03 9.39 3.19
N GLY A 251 -25.22 8.50 2.63
CA GLY A 251 -24.22 8.79 1.62
C GLY A 251 -24.80 8.92 0.20
N ASN A 252 -23.92 9.00 -0.78
CA ASN A 252 -24.25 9.24 -2.19
C ASN A 252 -23.77 8.08 -3.09
N SER A 253 -23.54 8.33 -4.38
CA SER A 253 -23.10 7.29 -5.33
C SER A 253 -21.58 7.09 -5.40
N LYS A 254 -20.83 7.82 -4.58
CA LYS A 254 -19.37 7.76 -4.49
C LYS A 254 -18.97 7.19 -3.15
N ARG A 255 -17.70 6.78 -3.04
CA ARG A 255 -17.09 6.39 -1.77
C ARG A 255 -17.26 7.48 -0.69
N ASN A 256 -17.77 7.08 0.46
CA ASN A 256 -18.06 7.92 1.61
C ASN A 256 -17.47 7.31 2.89
N ILE A 257 -17.23 8.17 3.88
CA ILE A 257 -16.86 7.76 5.23
C ILE A 257 -17.93 8.28 6.19
N LEU A 258 -18.74 7.38 6.74
CA LEU A 258 -19.84 7.70 7.65
C LEU A 258 -19.46 7.32 9.08
N ARG A 259 -19.66 8.26 10.01
CA ARG A 259 -19.41 8.07 11.44
C ARG A 259 -20.63 8.51 12.23
N GLY A 260 -21.23 7.60 13.00
CA GLY A 260 -22.38 7.89 13.87
C GLY A 260 -22.02 8.77 15.07
N GLN A 261 -20.94 8.42 15.77
CA GLN A 261 -20.68 8.83 17.18
C GLN A 261 -21.69 8.19 18.14
N ALA A 262 -21.78 8.63 19.39
CA ALA A 262 -22.66 8.02 20.39
C ALA A 262 -24.14 8.18 20.01
N GLY A 263 -24.96 7.13 20.18
CA GLY A 263 -26.35 7.14 19.73
C GLY A 263 -26.78 5.79 19.16
N ASN A 264 -28.07 5.63 18.83
CA ASN A 264 -28.55 4.51 18.02
C ASN A 264 -28.71 5.02 16.59
N ASP A 265 -27.63 4.96 15.82
CA ASP A 265 -27.55 5.61 14.52
C ASP A 265 -27.99 4.69 13.38
N LEU A 266 -28.44 5.30 12.28
CA LEU A 266 -28.70 4.62 11.01
C LEU A 266 -27.77 5.19 9.96
N LEU A 267 -26.80 4.39 9.54
CA LEU A 267 -25.83 4.74 8.51
C LEU A 267 -26.14 3.95 7.23
N ASN A 268 -26.27 4.66 6.12
CA ASN A 268 -26.44 4.07 4.79
C ASN A 268 -25.40 4.66 3.82
N GLY A 269 -24.45 3.84 3.38
CA GLY A 269 -23.37 4.25 2.46
C GLY A 269 -23.91 4.68 1.10
N GLY A 270 -24.79 3.88 0.52
CA GLY A 270 -25.40 4.16 -0.78
C GLY A 270 -24.74 3.33 -1.88
N ALA A 271 -24.04 3.98 -2.81
CA ALA A 271 -23.21 3.25 -3.77
C ALA A 271 -21.78 3.75 -3.71
N GLY A 272 -20.83 2.89 -4.06
CA GLY A 272 -19.41 3.16 -3.88
C GLY A 272 -18.82 2.24 -2.82
N ASP A 273 -17.50 2.34 -2.63
CA ASP A 273 -16.83 1.55 -1.60
C ASP A 273 -16.80 2.36 -0.30
N ASP A 274 -17.80 2.20 0.56
CA ASP A 274 -18.02 3.05 1.72
C ASP A 274 -17.32 2.54 2.98
N THR A 275 -17.08 3.43 3.94
CA THR A 275 -16.59 3.07 5.28
C THR A 275 -17.57 3.55 6.33
N LEU A 276 -18.18 2.63 7.07
CA LEU A 276 -19.21 2.91 8.06
C LEU A 276 -18.72 2.55 9.46
N SER A 277 -18.91 3.47 10.41
CA SER A 277 -18.57 3.28 11.82
C SER A 277 -19.68 3.88 12.67
N GLY A 278 -20.33 3.08 13.52
CA GLY A 278 -21.36 3.57 14.41
C GLY A 278 -20.79 4.43 15.55
N THR A 279 -20.33 3.87 16.68
CA THR A 279 -19.99 4.70 17.86
C THR A 279 -18.72 4.34 18.65
N ASP A 280 -18.39 5.23 19.61
CA ASP A 280 -17.56 5.06 20.81
C ASP A 280 -18.34 5.25 22.15
N GLY A 281 -19.68 5.26 22.09
CA GLY A 281 -20.60 5.39 23.22
C GLY A 281 -20.87 4.06 23.95
N THR A 282 -21.86 4.07 24.86
CA THR A 282 -22.21 2.88 25.67
C THR A 282 -23.70 2.63 25.55
N LEU A 283 -24.10 1.37 25.28
CA LEU A 283 -25.49 0.93 25.05
C LEU A 283 -26.09 1.43 23.72
N ASP A 284 -25.27 1.47 22.67
CA ASP A 284 -25.63 1.96 21.36
C ASP A 284 -26.07 0.81 20.43
N ARG A 285 -27.08 1.05 19.59
CA ARG A 285 -27.57 0.05 18.65
C ARG A 285 -27.66 0.62 17.25
N ASP A 286 -26.52 0.65 16.60
CA ASP A 286 -26.42 1.22 15.27
C ASP A 286 -26.89 0.24 14.21
N THR A 287 -27.49 0.78 13.16
CA THR A 287 -27.83 0.06 11.95
C THR A 287 -26.92 0.54 10.83
N LEU A 288 -26.11 -0.38 10.29
CA LEU A 288 -25.16 -0.11 9.22
C LEU A 288 -25.64 -0.81 7.95
N THR A 289 -25.78 -0.06 6.86
CA THR A 289 -26.13 -0.56 5.53
C THR A 289 -25.09 -0.04 4.54
N GLY A 290 -24.31 -0.94 3.93
CA GLY A 290 -23.25 -0.54 3.00
C GLY A 290 -23.86 -0.01 1.69
N GLY A 291 -24.73 -0.82 1.10
CA GLY A 291 -25.35 -0.58 -0.19
C GLY A 291 -24.66 -1.37 -1.30
N SER A 292 -24.27 -0.71 -2.39
CA SER A 292 -23.59 -1.38 -3.50
C SER A 292 -22.15 -0.93 -3.65
N GLY A 293 -21.23 -1.88 -3.63
CA GLY A 293 -19.80 -1.62 -3.72
C GLY A 293 -19.07 -2.53 -2.73
N ARG A 294 -17.79 -2.27 -2.50
CA ARG A 294 -17.03 -2.95 -1.46
C ARG A 294 -17.02 -2.10 -0.20
N ASP A 295 -17.92 -2.42 0.73
CA ASP A 295 -18.10 -1.61 1.93
C ASP A 295 -17.29 -2.14 3.12
N THR A 296 -16.85 -1.24 3.99
CA THR A 296 -16.09 -1.58 5.20
C THR A 296 -16.86 -1.15 6.43
N PHE A 297 -17.28 -2.13 7.24
CA PHE A 297 -17.91 -1.93 8.54
C PHE A 297 -16.83 -1.92 9.62
N VAL A 298 -16.58 -0.77 10.24
CA VAL A 298 -15.56 -0.59 11.27
C VAL A 298 -16.18 -0.79 12.64
N LEU A 299 -15.82 -1.90 13.29
CA LEU A 299 -16.29 -2.29 14.63
C LEU A 299 -15.17 -2.21 15.68
N GLY A 300 -14.05 -1.59 15.32
CA GLY A 300 -12.93 -1.34 16.20
C GLY A 300 -11.75 -0.67 15.50
N THR A 301 -10.94 0.01 16.29
CA THR A 301 -9.64 0.57 15.89
C THR A 301 -8.54 -0.13 16.65
N ASP A 302 -7.29 0.15 16.31
CA ASP A 302 -6.09 -0.39 16.97
C ASP A 302 -6.11 -0.12 18.49
N SER A 303 -6.78 0.95 18.92
CA SER A 303 -6.89 1.42 20.30
C SER A 303 -8.23 1.13 20.98
N SER A 304 -9.26 0.69 20.25
CA SER A 304 -10.63 0.60 20.77
C SER A 304 -11.42 -0.56 20.16
N VAL A 305 -12.20 -1.23 21.00
CA VAL A 305 -13.25 -2.14 20.54
C VAL A 305 -14.56 -1.40 20.65
N PHE A 306 -15.29 -1.27 19.54
CA PHE A 306 -16.61 -0.65 19.56
C PHE A 306 -17.64 -1.64 20.08
N TYR A 307 -18.72 -1.13 20.70
CA TYR A 307 -19.78 -1.92 21.33
C TYR A 307 -19.32 -2.83 22.48
N ASP A 308 -18.16 -2.57 23.07
CA ASP A 308 -17.74 -3.24 24.30
C ASP A 308 -18.12 -2.38 25.52
N ASP A 309 -19.22 -2.74 26.18
CA ASP A 309 -19.75 -2.01 27.34
C ASP A 309 -18.86 -2.11 28.59
N ASN A 310 -17.76 -2.89 28.53
CA ASN A 310 -16.84 -3.22 29.61
C ASN A 310 -17.50 -3.81 30.88
N ASN A 311 -18.76 -4.24 30.79
CA ASN A 311 -19.50 -4.86 31.86
C ASN A 311 -19.24 -6.37 31.91
N ARG A 312 -18.34 -6.75 32.80
CA ARG A 312 -17.89 -8.12 33.08
C ARG A 312 -18.98 -9.11 33.48
N THR A 313 -20.21 -8.65 33.70
CA THR A 313 -21.33 -9.47 34.19
C THR A 313 -22.42 -9.72 33.15
N THR A 314 -22.39 -9.03 32.00
CA THR A 314 -23.43 -9.11 30.98
C THR A 314 -22.86 -9.46 29.62
N PRO A 315 -23.67 -10.04 28.70
CA PRO A 315 -23.25 -10.34 27.34
C PRO A 315 -23.34 -9.15 26.34
N GLY A 316 -23.50 -7.91 26.82
CA GLY A 316 -23.55 -6.74 25.93
C GLY A 316 -24.81 -6.53 25.10
N PHE A 317 -25.94 -7.21 25.34
CA PHE A 317 -27.10 -7.15 24.41
C PHE A 317 -27.76 -5.76 24.24
N GLY A 318 -27.34 -4.77 25.03
CA GLY A 318 -27.75 -3.37 24.88
C GLY A 318 -26.88 -2.57 23.93
N ASP A 319 -25.74 -3.10 23.47
CA ASP A 319 -24.69 -2.38 22.76
C ASP A 319 -24.20 -3.25 21.58
N TYR A 320 -24.57 -2.94 20.33
CA TYR A 320 -24.14 -3.72 19.15
C TYR A 320 -24.40 -3.01 17.82
N ALA A 321 -23.60 -3.32 16.79
CA ALA A 321 -23.92 -3.00 15.41
C ALA A 321 -24.85 -4.02 14.75
N LEU A 322 -25.87 -3.56 14.03
CA LEU A 322 -26.69 -4.36 13.13
C LEU A 322 -26.31 -4.07 11.68
N ILE A 323 -25.61 -5.01 11.03
CA ILE A 323 -25.21 -4.91 9.62
C ILE A 323 -26.28 -5.59 8.75
N LYS A 324 -26.91 -4.87 7.83
CA LYS A 324 -28.13 -5.34 7.15
C LYS A 324 -27.91 -6.10 5.84
N ASP A 325 -26.87 -5.79 5.10
CA ASP A 325 -26.72 -6.16 3.69
C ASP A 325 -25.35 -6.75 3.34
N PHE A 326 -24.63 -7.28 4.34
CA PHE A 326 -23.28 -7.78 4.17
C PHE A 326 -23.15 -8.87 3.08
N ASN A 327 -22.33 -8.59 2.07
CA ASN A 327 -21.92 -9.51 1.02
C ASN A 327 -20.47 -9.97 1.23
N PRO A 328 -20.19 -11.22 1.66
CA PRO A 328 -18.84 -11.68 1.95
C PRO A 328 -17.89 -11.76 0.75
N ASN A 329 -18.37 -11.58 -0.49
CA ASN A 329 -17.52 -11.52 -1.68
C ASN A 329 -17.09 -10.08 -2.03
N GLU A 330 -17.75 -9.08 -1.45
CA GLU A 330 -17.53 -7.67 -1.72
C GLU A 330 -17.08 -6.94 -0.45
N ASP A 331 -17.82 -7.07 0.64
CA ASP A 331 -17.68 -6.28 1.87
C ASP A 331 -16.65 -6.80 2.86
N GLN A 332 -16.32 -5.93 3.83
CA GLN A 332 -15.35 -6.18 4.88
C GLN A 332 -15.85 -5.74 6.25
N ILE A 333 -15.43 -6.46 7.28
CA ILE A 333 -15.64 -6.12 8.69
C ILE A 333 -14.27 -5.97 9.34
N ARG A 334 -14.02 -4.79 9.92
CA ARG A 334 -12.79 -4.48 10.67
C ARG A 334 -13.04 -4.58 12.17
N LEU A 335 -12.23 -5.39 12.85
CA LEU A 335 -12.27 -5.65 14.29
C LEU A 335 -10.93 -5.31 14.94
N ASN A 336 -10.96 -4.92 16.21
CA ASN A 336 -9.74 -4.73 17.01
C ASN A 336 -9.20 -6.06 17.57
N GLY A 337 -7.89 -6.18 17.76
CA GLY A 337 -7.27 -7.33 18.43
C GLY A 337 -7.00 -8.48 17.47
N LYS A 338 -6.98 -9.72 17.97
CA LYS A 338 -6.65 -10.93 17.20
C LYS A 338 -7.90 -11.69 16.80
N ARG A 339 -7.80 -12.51 15.76
CA ARG A 339 -8.89 -13.41 15.32
C ARG A 339 -9.42 -14.32 16.45
N SER A 340 -8.51 -14.82 17.30
CA SER A 340 -8.84 -15.67 18.46
C SER A 340 -9.68 -14.98 19.53
N ASP A 341 -9.74 -13.65 19.50
CA ASP A 341 -10.52 -12.86 20.45
C ASP A 341 -12.01 -12.90 20.12
N TYR A 342 -12.41 -13.51 19.00
CA TYR A 342 -13.79 -13.52 18.53
C TYR A 342 -14.32 -14.93 18.25
N VAL A 343 -15.64 -15.07 18.34
CA VAL A 343 -16.39 -16.26 17.90
C VAL A 343 -17.64 -15.86 17.14
N LEU A 344 -18.03 -16.68 16.17
CA LEU A 344 -19.29 -16.52 15.44
C LEU A 344 -20.33 -17.50 15.98
N LEU A 345 -21.50 -16.99 16.33
CA LEU A 345 -22.64 -17.78 16.82
C LEU A 345 -23.93 -17.36 16.10
N THR A 346 -24.97 -18.17 16.21
CA THR A 346 -26.32 -17.72 15.81
C THR A 346 -26.78 -16.60 16.75
N SER A 347 -27.44 -15.59 16.20
CA SER A 347 -28.01 -14.51 17.00
C SER A 347 -28.93 -15.03 18.12
N PRO A 348 -28.82 -14.51 19.36
CA PRO A 348 -29.64 -14.94 20.48
C PRO A 348 -31.15 -14.75 20.26
N THR A 349 -31.96 -15.59 20.90
CA THR A 349 -33.42 -15.47 20.88
C THR A 349 -33.87 -14.12 21.42
N GLY A 350 -34.69 -13.39 20.64
CA GLY A 350 -35.20 -12.07 21.00
C GLY A 350 -34.38 -10.90 20.41
N MET A 351 -33.26 -11.19 19.75
CA MET A 351 -32.48 -10.24 18.96
C MET A 351 -32.77 -10.38 17.46
N PRO A 352 -32.36 -9.42 16.61
CA PRO A 352 -32.44 -9.57 15.16
C PRO A 352 -31.79 -10.88 14.69
N ALA A 353 -32.43 -11.61 13.76
CA ALA A 353 -31.87 -12.86 13.25
C ALA A 353 -30.62 -12.60 12.42
N GLY A 354 -29.60 -13.46 12.51
CA GLY A 354 -28.35 -13.31 11.78
C GLY A 354 -27.19 -14.09 12.40
N THR A 355 -25.98 -13.84 11.91
CA THR A 355 -24.74 -14.33 12.53
C THR A 355 -24.23 -13.26 13.51
N ALA A 356 -24.11 -13.61 14.78
CA ALA A 356 -23.59 -12.73 15.81
C ALA A 356 -22.07 -12.89 15.95
N ILE A 357 -21.36 -11.76 16.00
CA ILE A 357 -19.96 -11.68 16.38
C ILE A 357 -19.90 -11.44 17.88
N PHE A 358 -19.25 -12.34 18.60
CA PHE A 358 -18.97 -12.18 20.01
C PHE A 358 -17.47 -12.00 20.24
N ARG A 359 -17.09 -11.11 21.15
CA ARG A 359 -15.74 -11.03 21.70
C ARG A 359 -15.62 -11.93 22.93
N ASN A 360 -14.61 -12.78 22.94
CA ASN A 360 -14.27 -13.65 24.06
C ASN A 360 -13.65 -12.83 25.21
N LYS A 361 -14.24 -12.92 26.40
CA LYS A 361 -13.68 -12.34 27.64
C LYS A 361 -13.37 -13.46 28.62
N SER A 362 -12.09 -13.66 28.94
CA SER A 362 -11.64 -14.80 29.76
C SER A 362 -12.27 -14.79 31.16
N GLY A 363 -13.09 -15.80 31.45
CA GLY A 363 -13.76 -15.96 32.76
C GLY A 363 -15.02 -15.10 32.93
N GLU A 364 -15.47 -14.44 31.88
CA GLU A 364 -16.64 -13.56 31.84
C GLU A 364 -17.57 -14.00 30.69
N PRO A 365 -18.85 -13.58 30.66
CA PRO A 365 -19.69 -13.78 29.50
C PRO A 365 -19.07 -13.15 28.25
N ASN A 366 -19.22 -13.80 27.10
CA ASN A 366 -18.81 -13.23 25.83
C ASN A 366 -19.65 -11.99 25.49
N GLU A 367 -19.01 -10.95 24.96
CA GLU A 367 -19.60 -9.66 24.62
C GLU A 367 -20.14 -9.68 23.20
N LEU A 368 -21.40 -9.29 22.97
CA LEU A 368 -21.92 -9.11 21.62
C LEU A 368 -21.36 -7.83 21.00
N ILE A 369 -20.77 -7.93 19.81
CA ILE A 369 -20.23 -6.76 19.08
C ILE A 369 -21.12 -6.38 17.91
N ALA A 370 -21.59 -7.38 17.15
CA ALA A 370 -22.43 -7.14 15.99
C ALA A 370 -23.33 -8.33 15.64
N ILE A 371 -24.40 -8.03 14.90
CA ILE A 371 -25.26 -9.01 14.24
C ILE A 371 -25.23 -8.73 12.74
N ILE A 372 -24.84 -9.72 11.96
CA ILE A 372 -24.71 -9.65 10.51
C ILE A 372 -25.91 -10.31 9.85
N GLN A 373 -26.55 -9.59 8.94
CA GLN A 373 -27.59 -10.03 8.03
C GLN A 373 -27.12 -9.92 6.57
N GLY A 374 -27.95 -10.33 5.60
CA GLY A 374 -27.64 -10.20 4.18
C GLY A 374 -26.76 -11.33 3.60
N SER A 375 -25.86 -11.91 4.40
CA SER A 375 -24.99 -13.00 3.92
C SER A 375 -25.78 -14.25 3.52
N THR A 376 -25.60 -14.69 2.29
CA THR A 376 -26.20 -15.92 1.75
C THR A 376 -25.38 -17.17 2.04
N THR A 377 -24.14 -17.00 2.51
CA THR A 377 -23.21 -18.08 2.87
C THR A 377 -22.87 -18.03 4.36
N SER A 378 -22.53 -19.18 4.94
CA SER A 378 -22.04 -19.24 6.32
C SER A 378 -20.73 -18.47 6.46
N LEU A 379 -20.67 -17.56 7.44
CA LEU A 379 -19.49 -16.77 7.71
C LEU A 379 -18.46 -17.57 8.52
N ASN A 380 -17.18 -17.28 8.28
CA ASN A 380 -16.04 -17.88 8.94
C ASN A 380 -15.03 -16.76 9.26
N LEU A 381 -14.50 -16.74 10.48
CA LEU A 381 -13.50 -15.75 10.88
C LEU A 381 -12.25 -15.79 10.00
N ASN A 382 -11.92 -16.92 9.35
CA ASN A 382 -10.79 -17.03 8.41
C ASN A 382 -11.09 -16.48 7.01
N GLY A 383 -12.31 -15.99 6.75
CA GLY A 383 -12.67 -15.35 5.49
C GLY A 383 -11.84 -14.09 5.23
N THR A 384 -11.61 -13.76 3.96
CA THR A 384 -10.87 -12.55 3.55
C THR A 384 -11.62 -11.26 3.91
N TYR A 385 -12.91 -11.34 4.21
CA TYR A 385 -13.75 -10.22 4.60
C TYR A 385 -13.65 -9.84 6.08
N PHE A 386 -13.05 -10.65 6.96
CA PHE A 386 -12.73 -10.23 8.32
C PHE A 386 -11.30 -9.70 8.41
N LYS A 387 -11.15 -8.47 8.91
CA LYS A 387 -9.87 -7.80 9.13
C LYS A 387 -9.67 -7.58 10.62
N PHE A 388 -8.51 -7.96 11.14
CA PHE A 388 -8.17 -7.77 12.55
C PHE A 388 -6.98 -6.83 12.65
N THR A 389 -7.02 -5.86 13.56
CA THR A 389 -5.88 -4.94 13.75
C THR A 389 -4.63 -5.68 14.21
N GLY A 390 -4.76 -6.85 14.85
CA GLY A 390 -3.65 -7.70 15.27
C GLY A 390 -2.96 -8.46 14.12
N ASP A 391 -3.57 -8.48 12.93
CA ASP A 391 -2.99 -9.01 11.71
C ASP A 391 -2.24 -7.93 10.92
N GLU A 392 -2.25 -6.68 11.38
CA GLU A 392 -1.55 -5.55 10.75
C GLU A 392 -0.31 -5.19 11.55
N ILE A 393 0.76 -4.75 10.88
CA ILE A 393 1.96 -4.26 11.54
C ILE A 393 2.06 -2.75 11.36
N ASN A 394 2.23 -2.02 12.45
CA ASN A 394 2.50 -0.58 12.42
C ASN A 394 3.92 -0.33 12.92
N VAL A 395 4.76 0.29 12.10
CA VAL A 395 6.18 0.53 12.43
C VAL A 395 6.37 1.41 13.67
N ALA A 396 5.36 2.20 14.05
CA ALA A 396 5.39 2.99 15.28
C ALA A 396 5.28 2.13 16.57
N THR A 397 4.91 0.85 16.45
CA THR A 397 4.75 -0.07 17.58
C THR A 397 5.94 -1.03 17.76
N LEU A 398 7.00 -0.86 16.95
CA LEU A 398 8.24 -1.62 17.07
C LEU A 398 8.90 -1.34 18.42
N ASN A 399 9.25 -2.41 19.14
CA ASN A 399 9.70 -2.32 20.53
C ASN A 399 10.94 -3.15 20.83
N GLY A 400 11.55 -3.78 19.82
CA GLY A 400 12.70 -4.66 19.95
C GLY A 400 12.37 -6.15 20.03
N ASN A 401 11.12 -6.52 20.31
CA ASN A 401 10.66 -7.92 20.30
C ASN A 401 9.85 -8.29 19.04
N ASN A 402 9.38 -7.29 18.29
CA ASN A 402 8.59 -7.46 17.06
C ASN A 402 9.27 -6.74 15.88
N GLY A 403 10.57 -6.49 16.00
CA GLY A 403 11.34 -5.60 15.15
C GLY A 403 11.77 -4.30 15.84
N PHE A 404 12.50 -3.46 15.11
CA PHE A 404 13.13 -2.25 15.63
C PHE A 404 13.33 -1.18 14.54
N THR A 405 13.47 0.07 14.98
CA THR A 405 13.84 1.19 14.11
C THR A 405 15.35 1.37 14.08
N ILE A 406 15.92 1.62 12.90
CA ILE A 406 17.30 2.04 12.72
C ILE A 406 17.30 3.52 12.36
N SER A 407 18.08 4.33 13.08
CA SER A 407 18.09 5.78 12.95
C SER A 407 19.50 6.36 13.05
N GLY A 408 19.62 7.68 12.90
CA GLY A 408 20.89 8.40 13.06
C GLY A 408 21.66 8.63 11.76
N PHE A 409 21.06 8.28 10.62
CA PHE A 409 21.54 8.68 9.30
C PHE A 409 21.30 10.19 9.13
N GLY A 410 22.33 10.96 8.73
CA GLY A 410 22.20 12.41 8.56
C GLY A 410 21.27 12.80 7.41
N LYS A 411 20.38 13.79 7.62
CA LYS A 411 19.52 14.32 6.54
C LYS A 411 20.31 15.26 5.61
N GLY A 412 20.06 15.18 4.30
CA GLY A 412 20.66 16.04 3.29
C GLY A 412 20.11 17.48 3.30
N PHE A 413 20.56 18.29 2.34
CA PHE A 413 20.28 19.75 2.25
C PHE A 413 18.79 20.12 2.10
N TYR A 414 17.95 19.19 1.66
CA TYR A 414 16.50 19.37 1.57
C TYR A 414 15.72 18.76 2.74
N GLY A 415 16.40 18.18 3.73
CA GLY A 415 15.77 17.47 4.85
C GLY A 415 15.38 16.01 4.54
N PHE A 416 15.97 15.40 3.49
CA PHE A 416 15.71 14.02 3.07
C PHE A 416 17.03 13.26 2.83
N SER A 417 16.99 11.94 2.88
CA SER A 417 18.05 11.05 2.39
C SER A 417 17.41 9.95 1.55
N ASP A 418 18.01 9.60 0.41
CA ASP A 418 17.73 8.28 -0.15
C ASP A 418 18.25 7.26 0.86
N VAL A 419 17.39 6.33 1.26
CA VAL A 419 17.72 5.26 2.19
C VAL A 419 17.58 3.94 1.43
N PRO A 420 18.48 3.65 0.49
CA PRO A 420 18.53 2.32 -0.11
C PRO A 420 18.95 1.34 0.98
N ILE A 421 18.37 0.15 0.93
CA ILE A 421 18.51 -0.88 1.94
C ILE A 421 18.67 -2.23 1.25
N SER A 422 19.33 -3.16 1.94
CA SER A 422 19.47 -4.56 1.55
C SER A 422 19.86 -5.38 2.78
N SER A 423 19.60 -6.68 2.76
CA SER A 423 20.41 -7.60 3.57
C SER A 423 21.89 -7.44 3.21
N ALA A 424 22.79 -7.59 4.17
CA ALA A 424 24.24 -7.70 3.97
C ALA A 424 24.71 -9.16 3.89
N GLY A 425 23.81 -10.13 4.10
CA GLY A 425 24.20 -11.51 4.45
C GLY A 425 24.92 -11.55 5.79
N ASP A 426 25.49 -12.70 6.16
CA ASP A 426 26.41 -12.80 7.30
C ASP A 426 27.82 -12.35 6.87
N ILE A 427 28.08 -11.04 6.98
CA ILE A 427 29.38 -10.46 6.55
C ILE A 427 30.48 -10.79 7.55
N ASN A 428 30.11 -11.19 8.77
CA ASN A 428 31.01 -11.26 9.91
C ASN A 428 31.23 -12.70 10.40
N GLY A 429 30.46 -13.66 9.92
CA GLY A 429 30.58 -15.08 10.21
C GLY A 429 30.02 -15.48 11.58
N ASP A 430 29.08 -14.72 12.14
CA ASP A 430 28.47 -15.03 13.44
C ASP A 430 27.16 -15.82 13.36
N GLY A 431 26.72 -16.13 12.13
CA GLY A 431 25.54 -16.93 11.84
C GLY A 431 24.24 -16.13 11.80
N PHE A 432 24.28 -14.82 11.91
CA PHE A 432 23.11 -13.96 11.81
C PHE A 432 23.19 -13.12 10.55
N THR A 433 22.04 -12.89 9.92
CA THR A 433 22.01 -12.00 8.77
C THR A 433 22.23 -10.56 9.22
N ASP A 434 23.11 -9.84 8.53
CA ASP A 434 23.39 -8.43 8.79
C ASP A 434 22.57 -7.50 7.88
N ILE A 435 22.49 -6.23 8.26
CA ILE A 435 21.67 -5.23 7.56
C ILE A 435 22.55 -4.16 6.94
N LEU A 436 22.32 -3.84 5.67
CA LEU A 436 23.03 -2.80 4.91
C LEU A 436 22.13 -1.63 4.55
N ILE A 437 22.59 -0.41 4.86
CA ILE A 437 21.83 0.83 4.67
C ILE A 437 22.72 1.89 4.02
N GLY A 438 22.28 2.45 2.91
CA GLY A 438 22.92 3.61 2.27
C GLY A 438 22.36 4.94 2.77
N ALA A 439 23.20 5.97 2.76
CA ALA A 439 22.84 7.34 3.11
C ALA A 439 23.64 8.32 2.23
N SER A 440 23.20 8.41 0.98
CA SER A 440 23.91 9.05 -0.14
C SER A 440 24.13 10.56 -0.01
N TRP A 441 23.31 11.25 0.79
CA TRP A 441 23.35 12.71 0.94
C TRP A 441 24.03 13.17 2.23
N THR A 442 24.67 12.25 2.96
CA THR A 442 25.41 12.57 4.18
C THR A 442 26.72 13.29 3.87
N ASN A 443 27.15 14.14 4.80
CA ASN A 443 28.40 14.89 4.71
C ASN A 443 29.54 14.19 5.48
N SER A 444 29.72 12.89 5.27
CA SER A 444 30.64 12.02 6.03
C SER A 444 32.10 12.50 5.98
N SER A 445 32.63 12.78 4.79
CA SER A 445 34.00 13.23 4.52
C SER A 445 34.09 14.51 3.68
N GLY A 446 32.93 15.02 3.23
CA GLY A 446 32.78 16.18 2.35
C GLY A 446 31.31 16.40 2.01
N GLN A 447 30.97 17.48 1.31
CA GLN A 447 29.58 17.75 0.94
C GLN A 447 29.06 16.66 -0.01
N TYR A 448 27.99 15.95 0.37
CA TYR A 448 27.41 14.83 -0.41
C TYR A 448 28.41 13.73 -0.76
N ALA A 449 29.39 13.47 0.11
CA ALA A 449 30.26 12.31 -0.05
C ALA A 449 29.48 11.00 0.12
N GLY A 450 28.44 11.00 0.94
CA GLY A 450 27.61 9.84 1.23
C GLY A 450 28.27 8.87 2.22
N ALA A 451 27.51 7.91 2.70
CA ALA A 451 27.99 6.85 3.59
C ALA A 451 27.08 5.63 3.46
N SER A 452 27.59 4.47 3.89
CA SER A 452 26.79 3.28 4.13
C SER A 452 27.04 2.76 5.55
N TYR A 453 26.09 2.02 6.08
CA TYR A 453 26.09 1.50 7.44
C TYR A 453 25.75 0.03 7.39
N VAL A 454 26.54 -0.77 8.10
CA VAL A 454 26.24 -2.18 8.35
C VAL A 454 25.86 -2.29 9.82
N VAL A 455 24.71 -2.89 10.12
CA VAL A 455 24.26 -3.22 11.48
C VAL A 455 24.31 -4.74 11.59
N PHE A 456 25.01 -5.24 12.61
CA PHE A 456 25.12 -6.69 12.76
C PHE A 456 23.85 -7.31 13.32
N GLY A 457 23.47 -8.44 12.74
CA GLY A 457 22.54 -9.41 13.31
C GLY A 457 23.06 -9.87 14.67
N LYS A 458 22.17 -10.35 15.53
CA LYS A 458 22.58 -10.86 16.85
C LYS A 458 21.50 -11.70 17.51
N PRO A 459 21.90 -12.57 18.45
CA PRO A 459 20.93 -13.33 19.21
C PRO A 459 20.11 -12.45 20.15
N GLY A 460 18.79 -12.45 19.96
CA GLY A 460 17.82 -11.86 20.87
C GLY A 460 17.66 -10.35 20.71
N GLY A 461 16.44 -9.91 21.06
CA GLY A 461 15.88 -8.61 20.73
C GLY A 461 16.84 -7.43 20.68
N PHE A 462 16.68 -6.63 19.64
CA PHE A 462 17.30 -5.33 19.52
C PHE A 462 16.65 -4.35 20.50
N GLY A 463 17.31 -3.22 20.78
CA GLY A 463 16.58 -2.11 21.38
C GLY A 463 15.56 -1.58 20.36
N ALA A 464 14.42 -1.05 20.83
CA ALA A 464 13.40 -0.47 19.93
C ALA A 464 13.96 0.53 18.91
N ASN A 465 15.08 1.21 19.24
CA ASN A 465 15.82 2.05 18.32
C ASN A 465 17.33 1.71 18.34
N VAL A 466 17.88 1.39 17.18
CA VAL A 466 19.31 1.23 16.92
C VAL A 466 19.82 2.50 16.25
N ASN A 467 20.66 3.27 16.95
CA ASN A 467 21.24 4.48 16.39
C ASN A 467 22.62 4.20 15.79
N VAL A 468 22.77 4.38 14.47
CA VAL A 468 24.00 4.05 13.75
C VAL A 468 25.20 4.96 14.09
N ALA A 469 24.98 6.08 14.78
CA ALA A 469 26.08 6.88 15.33
C ALA A 469 26.86 6.12 16.43
N ASN A 470 26.28 5.04 16.99
CA ASN A 470 26.87 4.23 18.04
C ASN A 470 27.54 2.95 17.52
N LEU A 471 27.66 2.78 16.20
CA LEU A 471 28.39 1.65 15.62
C LEU A 471 29.86 1.69 16.02
N ASN A 472 30.38 0.56 16.50
CA ASN A 472 31.70 0.47 17.13
C ASN A 472 32.57 -0.67 16.61
N GLY A 473 32.11 -1.42 15.61
CA GLY A 473 32.80 -2.57 15.03
C GLY A 473 32.34 -3.92 15.59
N ASN A 474 31.72 -3.95 16.77
CA ASN A 474 31.12 -5.18 17.35
C ASN A 474 29.61 -5.28 17.13
N ASN A 475 28.94 -4.18 16.80
CA ASN A 475 27.51 -4.11 16.53
C ASN A 475 27.22 -3.58 15.11
N GLY A 476 28.22 -3.65 14.24
CA GLY A 476 28.24 -3.04 12.91
C GLY A 476 29.27 -1.92 12.76
N PHE A 477 29.32 -1.33 11.57
CA PHE A 477 30.34 -0.36 11.17
C PHE A 477 29.84 0.63 10.09
N VAL A 478 30.59 1.70 9.89
CA VAL A 478 30.30 2.73 8.87
C VAL A 478 31.31 2.69 7.73
N LEU A 479 30.83 2.79 6.51
CA LEU A 479 31.60 2.97 5.27
C LEU A 479 31.46 4.42 4.82
N GLU A 480 32.54 5.20 4.95
CA GLU A 480 32.53 6.61 4.59
C GLU A 480 32.80 6.80 3.10
N GLY A 481 32.00 7.64 2.44
CA GLY A 481 32.30 8.12 1.10
C GLY A 481 33.66 8.82 1.03
N ILE A 482 34.27 8.84 -0.15
CA ILE A 482 35.67 9.26 -0.31
C ILE A 482 35.76 10.77 -0.56
N ASN A 483 35.10 11.27 -1.63
CA ASN A 483 35.16 12.67 -2.04
C ASN A 483 33.79 13.34 -2.00
N SER A 484 33.81 14.67 -1.93
CA SER A 484 32.60 15.49 -2.02
C SER A 484 31.91 15.28 -3.37
N GLY A 485 30.62 14.93 -3.34
CA GLY A 485 29.83 14.73 -4.55
C GLY A 485 29.89 13.32 -5.14
N ASP A 486 30.59 12.37 -4.50
CA ASP A 486 30.60 10.97 -4.94
C ASP A 486 29.25 10.28 -4.74
N VAL A 487 28.45 10.75 -3.77
CA VAL A 487 27.10 10.24 -3.45
C VAL A 487 27.15 8.74 -3.11
N SER A 488 28.16 8.31 -2.35
CA SER A 488 28.35 6.91 -1.94
C SER A 488 27.16 6.41 -1.11
N GLY A 489 26.70 5.19 -1.39
CA GLY A 489 25.49 4.65 -0.78
C GLY A 489 24.21 5.13 -1.46
N ALA A 490 24.28 5.55 -2.73
CA ALA A 490 23.11 5.83 -3.58
C ALA A 490 22.28 4.56 -3.88
N SER A 491 22.97 3.42 -3.93
CA SER A 491 22.41 2.09 -3.99
C SER A 491 23.31 1.15 -3.20
N VAL A 492 22.72 0.16 -2.53
CA VAL A 492 23.45 -0.85 -1.76
C VAL A 492 22.83 -2.21 -2.01
N SER A 493 23.63 -3.26 -1.96
CA SER A 493 23.17 -4.65 -2.05
C SER A 493 24.18 -5.60 -1.41
N ASN A 494 23.74 -6.78 -0.98
CA ASN A 494 24.63 -7.93 -0.80
C ASN A 494 25.30 -8.24 -2.16
N ALA A 495 26.56 -8.65 -2.16
CA ALA A 495 27.27 -9.13 -3.34
C ALA A 495 27.31 -10.66 -3.42
N GLY A 496 26.90 -11.37 -2.38
CA GLY A 496 27.17 -12.78 -2.14
C GLY A 496 28.63 -13.00 -1.77
N ASP A 497 29.08 -14.25 -1.67
CA ASP A 497 30.50 -14.56 -1.52
C ASP A 497 31.19 -14.50 -2.90
N VAL A 498 31.66 -13.30 -3.28
CA VAL A 498 32.27 -13.09 -4.60
C VAL A 498 33.70 -13.63 -4.65
N ASN A 499 34.27 -13.91 -3.48
CA ASN A 499 35.68 -14.20 -3.32
C ASN A 499 35.95 -15.67 -2.88
N GLY A 500 34.91 -16.39 -2.48
CA GLY A 500 34.92 -17.80 -2.10
C GLY A 500 35.48 -18.08 -0.70
N ASP A 501 35.46 -17.11 0.20
CA ASP A 501 35.97 -17.27 1.57
C ASP A 501 34.92 -17.69 2.59
N GLY A 502 33.66 -17.85 2.15
CA GLY A 502 32.54 -18.31 2.96
C GLY A 502 31.84 -17.21 3.74
N PHE A 503 32.17 -15.93 3.51
CA PHE A 503 31.47 -14.80 4.11
C PHE A 503 30.72 -14.02 3.03
N ALA A 504 29.57 -13.46 3.40
CA ALA A 504 28.87 -12.57 2.49
C ALA A 504 29.71 -11.30 2.25
N ASP A 505 29.76 -10.82 1.02
CA ASP A 505 30.39 -9.55 0.65
C ASP A 505 29.32 -8.48 0.38
N ILE A 506 29.68 -7.20 0.41
CA ILE A 506 28.72 -6.11 0.19
C ILE A 506 29.13 -5.17 -0.94
N LEU A 507 28.13 -4.57 -1.57
CA LEU A 507 28.27 -3.71 -2.73
C LEU A 507 27.67 -2.33 -2.48
N ILE A 508 28.45 -1.28 -2.75
CA ILE A 508 28.08 0.11 -2.53
C ILE A 508 28.24 0.91 -3.83
N GLY A 509 27.17 1.55 -4.29
CA GLY A 509 27.17 2.44 -5.46
C GLY A 509 27.54 3.89 -5.10
N ALA A 510 28.40 4.50 -5.91
CA ALA A 510 28.80 5.92 -5.82
C ALA A 510 28.74 6.57 -7.22
N PRO A 511 27.54 6.86 -7.73
CA PRO A 511 27.35 7.28 -9.12
C PRO A 511 27.87 8.68 -9.44
N GLY A 512 28.15 9.49 -8.42
CA GLY A 512 28.74 10.82 -8.57
C GLY A 512 30.26 10.80 -8.73
N ALA A 513 30.92 9.68 -8.43
CA ALA A 513 32.37 9.58 -8.46
C ALA A 513 32.98 9.76 -9.85
N ASP A 514 34.22 10.26 -9.88
CA ASP A 514 34.95 10.67 -11.08
C ASP A 514 36.15 9.75 -11.40
N PRO A 515 35.95 8.44 -11.64
CA PRO A 515 37.06 7.52 -11.88
C PRO A 515 37.88 7.96 -13.10
N ASN A 516 39.20 7.90 -12.98
CA ASN A 516 40.13 8.35 -14.01
C ASN A 516 39.91 9.80 -14.48
N GLY A 517 39.34 10.66 -13.62
CA GLY A 517 39.03 12.05 -13.93
C GLY A 517 37.88 12.23 -14.93
N ARG A 518 36.95 11.27 -14.98
CA ARG A 518 35.77 11.32 -15.85
C ARG A 518 34.54 11.68 -15.02
N ASP A 519 34.07 12.92 -15.17
CA ASP A 519 32.93 13.49 -14.45
C ASP A 519 31.73 12.53 -14.38
N SER A 520 31.34 12.14 -13.17
CA SER A 520 30.20 11.26 -12.85
C SER A 520 30.11 10.03 -13.75
N ALA A 521 31.26 9.45 -14.12
CA ALA A 521 31.27 8.13 -14.74
C ALA A 521 30.79 7.07 -13.74
N GLY A 522 30.97 7.31 -12.44
CA GLY A 522 30.46 6.51 -11.33
C GLY A 522 31.41 5.39 -10.93
N GLU A 523 31.44 5.09 -9.63
CA GLU A 523 32.18 3.97 -9.06
C GLU A 523 31.22 3.03 -8.31
N SER A 524 31.65 1.79 -8.10
CA SER A 524 31.04 0.90 -7.11
C SER A 524 32.13 0.20 -6.32
N TYR A 525 31.86 -0.07 -5.05
CA TYR A 525 32.83 -0.64 -4.12
C TYR A 525 32.32 -1.99 -3.65
N VAL A 526 33.14 -3.02 -3.82
CA VAL A 526 32.92 -4.34 -3.23
C VAL A 526 33.78 -4.42 -1.99
N VAL A 527 33.20 -4.78 -0.85
CA VAL A 527 33.91 -4.94 0.43
C VAL A 527 33.74 -6.38 0.89
N PHE A 528 34.87 -7.04 1.16
CA PHE A 528 34.84 -8.45 1.53
C PHE A 528 34.44 -8.67 2.99
N GLY A 529 33.65 -9.71 3.22
CA GLY A 529 33.32 -10.26 4.53
C GLY A 529 34.53 -10.89 5.22
N LYS A 530 34.40 -11.17 6.53
CA LYS A 530 35.43 -11.87 7.33
C LYS A 530 35.00 -12.18 8.77
N SER A 531 35.45 -13.32 9.28
CA SER A 531 35.36 -13.79 10.69
C SER A 531 36.08 -12.94 11.77
N GLY A 532 36.73 -11.84 11.40
CA GLY A 532 37.58 -11.04 12.31
C GLY A 532 36.93 -9.75 12.84
N GLY A 533 35.67 -9.51 12.49
CA GLY A 533 34.97 -8.26 12.77
C GLY A 533 35.57 -7.05 12.03
N PHE A 534 34.85 -5.94 12.05
CA PHE A 534 35.23 -4.71 11.35
C PHE A 534 35.65 -3.63 12.33
N GLY A 535 36.51 -2.71 11.89
CA GLY A 535 36.69 -1.47 12.64
C GLY A 535 35.41 -0.64 12.56
N ALA A 536 35.12 0.17 13.58
CA ALA A 536 33.92 1.04 13.62
C ALA A 536 33.73 1.89 12.35
N ARG A 537 34.83 2.22 11.66
CA ARG A 537 34.84 2.93 10.38
C ARG A 537 35.75 2.20 9.40
N VAL A 538 35.24 1.95 8.20
CA VAL A 538 35.95 1.37 7.07
C VAL A 538 36.08 2.43 5.99
N ASN A 539 37.31 2.68 5.56
CA ASN A 539 37.61 3.66 4.52
C ASN A 539 37.68 2.98 3.16
N LEU A 540 36.74 3.31 2.27
CA LEU A 540 36.63 2.76 0.91
C LEU A 540 37.87 3.03 0.04
N ALA A 541 38.66 4.06 0.33
CA ALA A 541 39.91 4.34 -0.39
C ALA A 541 41.03 3.32 -0.09
N THR A 542 40.84 2.43 0.90
CA THR A 542 41.84 1.43 1.32
C THR A 542 41.67 0.06 0.69
N LEU A 543 40.67 -0.10 -0.18
CA LEU A 543 40.43 -1.34 -0.92
C LEU A 543 41.62 -1.67 -1.84
N ASN A 544 42.07 -2.93 -1.76
CA ASN A 544 43.35 -3.35 -2.35
C ASN A 544 43.32 -4.73 -3.03
N GLY A 545 42.13 -5.27 -3.29
CA GLY A 545 41.94 -6.58 -3.91
C GLY A 545 41.94 -7.76 -2.94
N ASN A 546 42.41 -7.57 -1.69
CA ASN A 546 42.32 -8.60 -0.63
C ASN A 546 41.23 -8.30 0.42
N ASN A 547 40.75 -7.06 0.49
CA ASN A 547 39.70 -6.62 1.41
C ASN A 547 38.51 -5.99 0.66
N GLY A 548 38.42 -6.28 -0.65
CA GLY A 548 37.51 -5.64 -1.59
C GLY A 548 38.23 -4.87 -2.70
N PHE A 549 37.46 -4.36 -3.66
CA PHE A 549 37.96 -3.69 -4.87
C PHE A 549 36.96 -2.66 -5.41
N VAL A 550 37.41 -1.84 -6.36
CA VAL A 550 36.61 -0.78 -6.99
C VAL A 550 36.24 -1.14 -8.42
N LEU A 551 34.97 -0.99 -8.78
CA LEU A 551 34.45 -1.06 -10.15
C LEU A 551 34.36 0.35 -10.73
N GLU A 552 35.03 0.59 -11.85
CA GLU A 552 35.09 1.92 -12.47
C GLU A 552 34.16 2.04 -13.69
N GLY A 553 33.30 3.06 -13.66
CA GLY A 553 32.48 3.47 -14.79
C GLY A 553 33.30 3.86 -16.02
N ILE A 554 32.65 3.79 -17.18
CA ILE A 554 33.33 3.90 -18.47
C ILE A 554 33.39 5.36 -18.94
N ASN A 555 32.28 5.98 -19.33
CA ASN A 555 32.28 7.34 -19.88
C ASN A 555 31.75 8.35 -18.86
N ALA A 556 32.15 9.61 -19.03
CA ALA A 556 31.64 10.70 -18.21
C ALA A 556 30.10 10.79 -18.34
N PHE A 557 29.45 10.89 -17.18
CA PHE A 557 28.00 10.93 -16.95
C PHE A 557 27.25 9.61 -17.15
N ASP A 558 27.94 8.48 -17.27
CA ASP A 558 27.29 7.15 -17.35
C ASP A 558 26.52 6.82 -16.05
N GLY A 559 26.98 7.36 -14.92
CA GLY A 559 26.39 7.08 -13.60
C GLY A 559 26.41 5.60 -13.26
N SER A 560 27.55 4.93 -13.47
CA SER A 560 27.73 3.55 -13.02
C SER A 560 27.51 3.46 -11.51
N GLY A 561 26.79 2.44 -11.05
CA GLY A 561 26.48 2.30 -9.62
C GLY A 561 25.35 3.20 -9.14
N VAL A 562 24.50 3.72 -10.04
CA VAL A 562 23.18 4.25 -9.66
C VAL A 562 22.29 3.13 -9.11
N LEU A 563 22.48 1.91 -9.63
CA LEU A 563 21.86 0.69 -9.13
C LEU A 563 22.94 -0.38 -9.03
N VAL A 564 22.86 -1.17 -7.98
CA VAL A 564 23.72 -2.31 -7.75
C VAL A 564 22.87 -3.45 -7.19
N SER A 565 23.21 -4.68 -7.55
CA SER A 565 22.58 -5.90 -7.05
C SER A 565 23.57 -7.06 -7.16
N ASN A 566 23.38 -8.14 -6.41
CA ASN A 566 24.00 -9.41 -6.77
C ASN A 566 23.42 -9.91 -8.10
N ALA A 567 24.18 -10.72 -8.82
CA ALA A 567 23.69 -11.45 -9.98
C ALA A 567 23.46 -12.94 -9.68
N GLY A 568 23.82 -13.40 -8.46
CA GLY A 568 24.03 -14.82 -8.18
C GLY A 568 25.20 -15.40 -8.98
N ASP A 569 25.36 -16.71 -9.01
CA ASP A 569 26.36 -17.37 -9.85
C ASP A 569 25.80 -17.63 -11.26
N VAL A 570 25.90 -16.64 -12.15
CA VAL A 570 25.29 -16.73 -13.49
C VAL A 570 26.12 -17.59 -14.44
N ASN A 571 27.36 -17.86 -14.08
CA ASN A 571 28.32 -18.56 -14.91
C ASN A 571 28.62 -19.99 -14.41
N GLY A 572 28.18 -20.29 -13.19
CA GLY A 572 28.26 -21.55 -12.48
C GLY A 572 29.64 -21.86 -11.91
N ASP A 573 30.54 -20.90 -11.72
CA ASP A 573 31.89 -21.19 -11.25
C ASP A 573 32.00 -21.40 -9.72
N GLY A 574 30.90 -21.15 -9.00
CA GLY A 574 30.76 -21.27 -7.55
C GLY A 574 31.10 -19.99 -6.80
N PHE A 575 31.21 -18.85 -7.49
CA PHE A 575 31.38 -17.55 -6.84
C PHE A 575 30.18 -16.66 -7.20
N ALA A 576 29.75 -15.83 -6.26
CA ALA A 576 28.70 -14.87 -6.56
C ALA A 576 29.21 -13.84 -7.58
N ASP A 577 28.36 -13.49 -8.54
CA ASP A 577 28.62 -12.47 -9.55
C ASP A 577 27.91 -11.15 -9.18
N ILE A 578 28.40 -10.04 -9.73
CA ILE A 578 27.96 -8.68 -9.38
C ILE A 578 27.23 -8.03 -10.56
N LEU A 579 26.11 -7.37 -10.31
CA LEU A 579 25.33 -6.62 -11.30
C LEU A 579 25.40 -5.11 -11.04
N ILE A 580 25.84 -4.35 -12.04
CA ILE A 580 25.97 -2.88 -11.99
C ILE A 580 25.10 -2.24 -13.06
N GLY A 581 24.23 -1.32 -12.65
CA GLY A 581 23.43 -0.49 -13.55
C GLY A 581 24.11 0.83 -13.89
N ALA A 582 24.14 1.19 -15.18
CA ALA A 582 24.62 2.48 -15.68
C ALA A 582 23.56 3.08 -16.62
N PRO A 583 22.52 3.73 -16.08
CA PRO A 583 21.31 4.08 -16.83
C PRO A 583 21.52 5.21 -17.85
N LYS A 584 22.71 5.83 -17.89
CA LYS A 584 23.07 6.91 -18.82
C LYS A 584 24.21 6.56 -19.79
N ALA A 585 24.65 5.29 -19.84
CA ALA A 585 25.81 4.84 -20.61
C ALA A 585 25.67 4.85 -22.16
N GLY A 586 24.48 5.18 -22.68
CA GLY A 586 24.17 5.13 -24.11
C GLY A 586 25.08 5.99 -25.02
N SER A 587 25.52 5.39 -26.12
CA SER A 587 26.52 5.87 -27.10
C SER A 587 26.31 7.24 -27.78
N ASN A 588 25.28 8.02 -27.44
CA ASN A 588 25.08 9.36 -28.05
C ASN A 588 24.49 10.45 -27.15
N ARG A 589 24.39 10.26 -25.82
CA ARG A 589 23.84 11.25 -24.86
C ARG A 589 22.43 11.79 -25.20
N GLN A 590 21.78 11.30 -26.26
CA GLN A 590 20.54 11.84 -26.83
C GLN A 590 19.43 10.79 -26.94
N ASN A 591 19.73 9.49 -26.86
CA ASN A 591 18.75 8.41 -27.02
C ASN A 591 18.41 7.61 -25.75
N ASN A 592 18.81 8.05 -24.54
CA ASN A 592 18.40 7.42 -23.28
C ASN A 592 18.53 5.88 -23.28
N ILE A 593 19.67 5.35 -23.76
CA ILE A 593 19.95 3.91 -23.75
C ILE A 593 20.73 3.61 -22.47
N ALA A 594 20.23 2.69 -21.65
CA ALA A 594 20.93 2.19 -20.47
C ALA A 594 21.84 1.00 -20.84
N GLU A 595 22.91 0.81 -20.08
CA GLU A 595 23.69 -0.44 -20.09
C GLU A 595 23.76 -0.98 -18.65
N SER A 596 23.84 -2.29 -18.51
CA SER A 596 24.22 -2.96 -17.26
C SER A 596 25.49 -3.77 -17.47
N TYR A 597 26.16 -4.13 -16.39
CA TYR A 597 27.39 -4.92 -16.43
C TYR A 597 27.31 -6.01 -15.38
N VAL A 598 27.69 -7.22 -15.79
CA VAL A 598 27.91 -8.35 -14.89
C VAL A 598 29.41 -8.50 -14.74
N VAL A 599 29.90 -8.60 -13.51
CA VAL A 599 31.31 -8.86 -13.18
C VAL A 599 31.40 -10.19 -12.45
N PHE A 600 32.26 -11.08 -12.93
CA PHE A 600 32.34 -12.42 -12.34
C PHE A 600 33.17 -12.45 -11.06
N GLY A 601 32.68 -13.23 -10.09
CA GLY A 601 33.42 -13.61 -8.89
C GLY A 601 34.61 -14.50 -9.19
N LYS A 602 35.46 -14.74 -8.19
CA LYS A 602 36.60 -15.69 -8.24
C LYS A 602 37.25 -15.86 -6.87
N ALA A 603 37.97 -16.96 -6.68
CA ALA A 603 38.75 -17.34 -5.48
C ALA A 603 39.83 -16.33 -4.97
N GLY A 604 39.91 -15.12 -5.51
CA GLY A 604 40.83 -14.07 -5.10
C GLY A 604 41.71 -13.49 -6.21
N GLY A 605 42.67 -12.66 -5.81
CA GLY A 605 43.57 -11.94 -6.73
C GLY A 605 42.83 -10.91 -7.58
N PHE A 606 41.84 -10.23 -7.01
CA PHE A 606 41.18 -9.11 -7.65
C PHE A 606 42.17 -7.95 -7.84
N ASP A 607 42.09 -7.30 -9.00
CA ASP A 607 42.77 -6.02 -9.17
C ASP A 607 42.11 -4.99 -8.24
N THR A 608 42.90 -4.06 -7.70
CA THR A 608 42.37 -3.03 -6.81
C THR A 608 41.27 -2.20 -7.45
N ARG A 609 41.35 -2.02 -8.77
CA ARG A 609 40.40 -1.28 -9.60
C ARG A 609 40.17 -2.05 -10.90
N VAL A 610 38.91 -2.35 -11.17
CA VAL A 610 38.46 -3.09 -12.36
C VAL A 610 37.66 -2.14 -13.23
N ASN A 611 38.15 -1.90 -14.45
CA ASN A 611 37.45 -1.05 -15.41
C ASN A 611 36.37 -1.86 -16.15
N LEU A 612 35.12 -1.39 -16.11
CA LEU A 612 34.00 -2.10 -16.76
C LEU A 612 34.15 -2.22 -18.29
N ALA A 613 34.99 -1.40 -18.93
CA ALA A 613 35.31 -1.54 -20.35
C ALA A 613 36.22 -2.75 -20.66
N ALA A 614 36.83 -3.36 -19.65
CA ALA A 614 37.71 -4.52 -19.79
C ALA A 614 36.97 -5.87 -19.74
N LEU A 615 35.65 -5.84 -19.55
CA LEU A 615 34.80 -7.04 -19.56
C LEU A 615 34.81 -7.67 -20.95
N ASN A 616 35.10 -8.97 -21.02
CA ASN A 616 35.38 -9.67 -22.27
C ASN A 616 34.63 -11.00 -22.42
N GLY A 617 33.79 -11.35 -21.45
CA GLY A 617 33.03 -12.59 -21.39
C GLY A 617 33.63 -13.67 -20.49
N SER A 618 34.91 -13.57 -20.12
CA SER A 618 35.56 -14.46 -19.14
C SER A 618 35.70 -13.86 -17.74
N ASN A 619 35.52 -12.54 -17.61
CA ASN A 619 35.58 -11.80 -16.35
C ASN A 619 34.30 -10.98 -16.11
N GLY A 620 33.24 -11.31 -16.84
CA GLY A 620 31.99 -10.57 -16.90
C GLY A 620 31.67 -10.05 -18.30
N PHE A 621 30.52 -9.39 -18.45
CA PHE A 621 29.98 -8.92 -19.73
C PHE A 621 29.06 -7.71 -19.58
N ALA A 622 28.87 -6.96 -20.66
CA ALA A 622 27.89 -5.87 -20.71
C ALA A 622 26.52 -6.35 -21.21
N ILE A 623 25.44 -5.85 -20.65
CA ILE A 623 24.07 -6.06 -21.12
C ILE A 623 23.59 -4.79 -21.82
N LYS A 624 23.17 -4.94 -23.07
CA LYS A 624 22.87 -3.83 -24.00
C LYS A 624 21.50 -3.98 -24.63
N GLY A 625 21.01 -2.89 -25.22
CA GLY A 625 19.72 -2.86 -25.91
C GLY A 625 18.56 -2.40 -25.02
N ILE A 626 18.85 -1.76 -23.88
CA ILE A 626 17.85 -1.23 -22.96
C ILE A 626 17.42 0.15 -23.49
N THR A 627 16.25 0.25 -24.11
CA THR A 627 15.67 1.53 -24.55
C THR A 627 14.83 2.15 -23.42
N SER A 628 15.17 3.37 -22.97
CA SER A 628 14.34 4.13 -22.01
C SER A 628 13.76 5.38 -22.69
N ALA A 629 12.46 5.65 -22.52
CA ALA A 629 11.71 6.62 -23.33
C ALA A 629 11.57 7.98 -22.66
N ARG A 630 11.95 8.12 -21.38
CA ARG A 630 11.90 9.38 -20.62
C ARG A 630 12.50 9.10 -19.24
N TYR A 631 13.55 9.85 -18.88
CA TYR A 631 14.21 9.88 -17.57
C TYR A 631 14.75 8.53 -17.05
N SER A 632 16.07 8.48 -16.89
CA SER A 632 16.87 7.32 -16.48
C SER A 632 16.65 6.82 -15.04
N LEU A 633 15.55 7.20 -14.38
CA LEU A 633 15.29 6.95 -12.95
C LEU A 633 14.33 5.77 -12.69
N ASP A 634 13.59 5.32 -13.70
CA ASP A 634 12.67 4.17 -13.59
C ASP A 634 13.32 2.83 -14.05
N PHE A 635 14.64 2.85 -14.31
CA PHE A 635 15.43 1.66 -14.61
C PHE A 635 15.60 0.82 -13.34
N SER A 636 15.50 -0.50 -13.43
CA SER A 636 15.69 -1.42 -12.30
C SER A 636 16.43 -2.68 -12.73
N ILE A 637 17.21 -3.26 -11.81
CA ILE A 637 18.00 -4.47 -12.01
C ILE A 637 17.93 -5.32 -10.74
N SER A 638 17.90 -6.64 -10.89
CA SER A 638 18.05 -7.58 -9.78
C SER A 638 18.53 -8.94 -10.29
N ASN A 639 18.97 -9.80 -9.37
CA ASN A 639 18.92 -11.25 -9.59
C ASN A 639 17.46 -11.70 -9.81
N ALA A 640 17.25 -12.74 -10.61
CA ALA A 640 15.97 -13.41 -10.79
C ALA A 640 15.93 -14.79 -10.13
N GLY A 641 17.04 -15.25 -9.57
CA GLY A 641 17.24 -16.64 -9.15
C GLY A 641 17.31 -17.58 -10.36
N ASP A 642 17.30 -18.90 -10.12
CA ASP A 642 17.24 -19.90 -11.20
C ASP A 642 15.78 -20.12 -11.61
N VAL A 643 15.28 -19.29 -12.54
CA VAL A 643 13.86 -19.35 -12.96
C VAL A 643 13.57 -20.48 -13.92
N ASN A 644 14.62 -21.10 -14.46
CA ASN A 644 14.51 -22.08 -15.53
C ASN A 644 14.97 -23.49 -15.11
N GLY A 645 15.55 -23.62 -13.91
CA GLY A 645 15.92 -24.88 -13.28
C GLY A 645 17.19 -25.51 -13.84
N ASP A 646 18.10 -24.72 -14.40
CA ASP A 646 19.35 -25.23 -14.95
C ASP A 646 20.55 -25.12 -14.00
N GLY A 647 20.31 -24.63 -12.79
CA GLY A 647 21.28 -24.49 -11.70
C GLY A 647 22.16 -23.24 -11.80
N PHE A 648 21.86 -22.32 -12.73
CA PHE A 648 22.54 -21.03 -12.84
C PHE A 648 21.61 -19.91 -12.41
N ALA A 649 22.14 -18.89 -11.75
CA ALA A 649 21.36 -17.70 -11.47
C ALA A 649 21.02 -16.94 -12.77
N ASP A 650 19.81 -16.41 -12.84
CA ASP A 650 19.33 -15.59 -13.95
C ASP A 650 19.25 -14.11 -13.53
N ILE A 651 19.24 -13.19 -14.50
CA ILE A 651 19.20 -11.74 -14.23
C ILE A 651 17.91 -11.14 -14.76
N ILE A 652 17.27 -10.26 -13.98
CA ILE A 652 16.14 -9.45 -14.45
C ILE A 652 16.50 -7.97 -14.60
N ILE A 653 16.00 -7.36 -15.68
CA ILE A 653 16.20 -5.95 -16.01
C ILE A 653 14.87 -5.29 -16.36
N GLY A 654 14.49 -4.27 -15.61
CA GLY A 654 13.37 -3.38 -15.88
C GLY A 654 13.75 -2.28 -16.87
N ALA A 655 13.00 -2.17 -17.96
CA ALA A 655 13.22 -1.25 -19.08
C ALA A 655 11.92 -0.48 -19.40
N PRO A 656 11.56 0.55 -18.62
CA PRO A 656 10.28 1.27 -18.69
C PRO A 656 9.93 1.92 -20.04
N GLY A 657 10.85 1.96 -21.01
CA GLY A 657 10.75 2.86 -22.16
C GLY A 657 10.94 2.25 -23.54
N ALA A 658 10.59 0.99 -23.74
CA ALA A 658 10.59 0.35 -25.05
C ALA A 658 9.30 0.59 -25.88
N GLY A 659 8.56 1.66 -25.59
CA GLY A 659 7.29 2.02 -26.25
C GLY A 659 6.33 2.70 -25.27
N GLU A 660 5.05 2.91 -25.66
CA GLU A 660 3.98 3.36 -24.76
C GLU A 660 3.59 2.30 -23.68
N ALA A 661 4.27 1.14 -23.68
CA ALA A 661 4.18 0.08 -22.69
C ALA A 661 5.61 -0.29 -22.26
N GLY A 662 5.95 -0.14 -20.98
CA GLY A 662 7.25 -0.56 -20.45
C GLY A 662 7.54 -2.06 -20.65
N GLN A 663 8.81 -2.45 -20.68
CA GLN A 663 9.26 -3.85 -20.84
C GLN A 663 10.19 -4.25 -19.70
N ALA A 664 10.30 -5.56 -19.45
CA ALA A 664 11.40 -6.12 -18.66
C ALA A 664 12.03 -7.29 -19.42
N TYR A 665 13.19 -7.74 -18.98
CA TYR A 665 13.94 -8.80 -19.65
C TYR A 665 14.59 -9.70 -18.62
N VAL A 666 14.52 -11.00 -18.87
CA VAL A 666 15.27 -12.01 -18.12
C VAL A 666 16.39 -12.52 -19.01
N VAL A 667 17.62 -12.55 -18.50
CA VAL A 667 18.79 -13.11 -19.17
C VAL A 667 19.18 -14.37 -18.43
N PHE A 668 19.24 -15.51 -19.13
CA PHE A 668 19.59 -16.76 -18.47
C PHE A 668 21.09 -16.89 -18.21
N GLY A 669 21.41 -17.37 -17.03
CA GLY A 669 22.71 -17.94 -16.67
C GLY A 669 23.06 -19.12 -17.57
N LYS A 670 24.34 -19.49 -17.62
CA LYS A 670 24.80 -20.68 -18.35
C LYS A 670 26.26 -21.03 -18.09
N SER A 671 26.57 -22.31 -18.28
CA SER A 671 27.95 -22.78 -18.42
C SER A 671 28.61 -22.36 -19.74
N GLY A 672 29.93 -22.18 -19.71
CA GLY A 672 30.77 -21.95 -20.90
C GLY A 672 31.05 -20.49 -21.24
N GLY A 673 30.73 -19.57 -20.32
CA GLY A 673 31.06 -18.15 -20.43
C GLY A 673 30.18 -17.36 -21.39
N PHE A 674 30.25 -16.04 -21.25
CA PHE A 674 29.48 -15.09 -22.03
C PHE A 674 30.34 -14.50 -23.16
N GLY A 675 29.70 -13.87 -24.14
CA GLY A 675 30.44 -12.91 -24.98
C GLY A 675 30.69 -11.64 -24.17
N ALA A 676 31.57 -10.75 -24.64
CA ALA A 676 31.80 -9.45 -24.01
C ALA A 676 30.51 -8.61 -23.85
N SER A 677 29.46 -8.91 -24.62
CA SER A 677 28.14 -8.32 -24.42
C SER A 677 26.99 -9.26 -24.76
N VAL A 678 25.88 -9.10 -24.04
CA VAL A 678 24.55 -9.68 -24.34
C VAL A 678 23.64 -8.56 -24.84
N ASN A 679 22.90 -8.82 -25.92
CA ASN A 679 21.92 -7.88 -26.46
C ASN A 679 20.50 -8.38 -26.17
N LEU A 680 19.70 -7.60 -25.44
CA LEU A 680 18.34 -7.95 -25.03
C LEU A 680 17.39 -8.16 -26.22
N ALA A 681 17.65 -7.52 -27.37
CA ALA A 681 16.87 -7.77 -28.59
C ALA A 681 17.10 -9.17 -29.20
N ALA A 682 18.12 -9.91 -28.74
CA ALA A 682 18.46 -11.25 -29.23
C ALA A 682 17.96 -12.39 -28.31
N LEU A 683 17.18 -12.06 -27.27
CA LEU A 683 16.54 -13.05 -26.41
C LEU A 683 15.50 -13.86 -27.20
N ASN A 684 15.51 -15.18 -27.02
CA ASN A 684 14.74 -16.10 -27.85
C ASN A 684 14.10 -17.27 -27.09
N GLY A 685 14.11 -17.22 -25.75
CA GLY A 685 13.60 -18.25 -24.87
C GLY A 685 14.63 -19.29 -24.45
N LYS A 686 15.79 -19.39 -25.13
CA LYS A 686 16.90 -20.27 -24.72
C LYS A 686 18.01 -19.54 -23.96
N ASN A 687 18.08 -18.22 -24.10
CA ASN A 687 19.11 -17.36 -23.50
C ASN A 687 18.47 -16.25 -22.66
N GLY A 688 17.20 -16.44 -22.28
CA GLY A 688 16.34 -15.43 -21.67
C GLY A 688 15.15 -15.04 -22.54
N PHE A 689 14.30 -14.14 -22.02
CA PHE A 689 13.04 -13.74 -22.64
C PHE A 689 12.65 -12.29 -22.29
N ALA A 690 11.78 -11.69 -23.10
CA ALA A 690 11.22 -10.36 -22.85
C ALA A 690 9.86 -10.45 -22.13
N ILE A 691 9.56 -9.50 -21.26
CA ILE A 691 8.30 -9.37 -20.53
C ILE A 691 7.58 -8.11 -21.01
N ASN A 692 6.30 -8.27 -21.36
CA ASN A 692 5.47 -7.24 -21.98
C ASN A 692 4.07 -7.18 -21.36
N GLY A 693 3.29 -6.16 -21.72
CA GLY A 693 1.82 -6.17 -21.52
C GLY A 693 1.28 -5.14 -20.53
N VAL A 694 2.10 -4.19 -20.06
CA VAL A 694 1.70 -3.19 -19.05
C VAL A 694 2.20 -1.79 -19.37
N THR A 695 1.56 -0.76 -18.82
CA THR A 695 1.78 0.65 -19.19
C THR A 695 3.14 1.21 -18.75
N SER A 696 3.66 0.81 -17.59
CA SER A 696 5.04 1.11 -17.15
C SER A 696 5.52 0.07 -16.14
N ILE A 697 6.76 -0.37 -16.25
CA ILE A 697 7.43 -1.24 -15.28
C ILE A 697 8.47 -0.37 -14.57
N ASN A 698 8.43 -0.33 -13.25
CA ASN A 698 9.32 0.51 -12.45
C ASN A 698 10.31 -0.33 -11.63
N ALA A 699 9.84 -1.39 -10.97
CA ALA A 699 10.66 -2.23 -10.10
C ALA A 699 10.62 -3.69 -10.55
N VAL A 700 11.74 -4.40 -10.41
CA VAL A 700 11.88 -5.83 -10.68
C VAL A 700 12.71 -6.47 -9.57
N SER A 701 12.36 -7.69 -9.19
CA SER A 701 13.15 -8.55 -8.30
C SER A 701 12.79 -10.01 -8.54
N ASP A 702 13.55 -10.94 -7.99
CA ASP A 702 13.03 -12.26 -7.66
C ASP A 702 11.94 -12.15 -6.56
N ALA A 703 11.13 -13.20 -6.44
CA ALA A 703 10.12 -13.37 -5.41
C ALA A 703 10.38 -14.64 -4.57
N GLY A 704 11.61 -15.19 -4.62
CA GLY A 704 11.88 -16.55 -4.17
C GLY A 704 11.02 -17.60 -4.90
N ASP A 705 10.93 -18.81 -4.33
CA ASP A 705 10.00 -19.85 -4.76
C ASP A 705 8.66 -19.71 -4.01
N ILE A 706 7.85 -18.73 -4.41
CA ILE A 706 6.59 -18.40 -3.73
C ILE A 706 5.54 -19.51 -3.88
N ASN A 707 5.72 -20.40 -4.85
CA ASN A 707 4.77 -21.46 -5.17
C ASN A 707 5.22 -22.87 -4.78
N GLY A 708 6.46 -23.03 -4.30
CA GLY A 708 7.04 -24.27 -3.80
C GLY A 708 7.30 -25.33 -4.85
N ASP A 709 7.48 -24.96 -6.11
CA ASP A 709 7.85 -25.88 -7.18
C ASP A 709 9.36 -25.97 -7.41
N GLY A 710 10.11 -25.19 -6.64
CA GLY A 710 11.56 -25.12 -6.52
C GLY A 710 12.27 -24.49 -7.70
N PHE A 711 11.55 -23.66 -8.45
CA PHE A 711 12.13 -22.67 -9.36
C PHE A 711 11.97 -21.30 -8.73
N ALA A 712 12.94 -20.42 -8.95
CA ALA A 712 12.77 -19.04 -8.54
C ALA A 712 11.65 -18.38 -9.36
N ASP A 713 10.85 -17.56 -8.70
CA ASP A 713 9.80 -16.77 -9.28
C ASP A 713 10.23 -15.30 -9.38
N ILE A 714 9.56 -14.56 -10.25
CA ILE A 714 9.89 -13.16 -10.53
C ILE A 714 8.74 -12.26 -10.09
N ILE A 715 9.03 -11.13 -9.45
CA ILE A 715 8.05 -10.07 -9.20
C ILE A 715 8.39 -8.77 -9.94
N ILE A 716 7.35 -8.14 -10.49
CA ILE A 716 7.45 -6.92 -11.31
C ILE A 716 6.43 -5.90 -10.84
N GLY A 717 6.88 -4.69 -10.53
CA GLY A 717 6.05 -3.57 -10.10
C GLY A 717 5.67 -2.62 -11.23
N ALA A 718 4.38 -2.30 -11.35
CA ALA A 718 3.80 -1.37 -12.31
C ALA A 718 2.91 -0.31 -11.60
N PRO A 719 3.51 0.67 -10.91
CA PRO A 719 2.81 1.62 -10.05
C PRO A 719 1.82 2.52 -10.80
N GLY A 720 2.05 2.75 -12.10
CA GLY A 720 1.15 3.55 -12.95
C GLY A 720 -0.12 2.83 -13.39
N ALA A 721 -0.24 1.51 -13.17
CA ALA A 721 -1.34 0.70 -13.67
C ALA A 721 -2.69 1.02 -13.01
N ARG A 722 -3.78 0.78 -13.74
CA ARG A 722 -5.16 0.93 -13.26
C ARG A 722 -5.70 -0.41 -12.76
N ALA A 723 -5.53 -0.70 -11.48
CA ALA A 723 -6.09 -1.89 -10.85
C ALA A 723 -7.60 -1.70 -10.61
N ASN A 724 -8.43 -2.68 -11.01
CA ASN A 724 -9.88 -2.69 -10.75
C ASN A 724 -10.61 -1.38 -11.10
N GLY A 725 -10.17 -0.68 -12.16
CA GLY A 725 -10.74 0.61 -12.59
C GLY A 725 -10.26 1.84 -11.79
N LEU A 726 -9.52 1.64 -10.70
CA LEU A 726 -8.95 2.70 -9.87
C LEU A 726 -7.75 3.35 -10.57
N ALA A 727 -7.75 4.68 -10.66
CA ALA A 727 -6.67 5.41 -11.33
C ALA A 727 -5.36 5.32 -10.52
N ARG A 728 -4.28 4.82 -11.15
CA ARG A 728 -2.93 4.73 -10.55
C ARG A 728 -2.92 4.06 -9.17
N ALA A 729 -3.80 3.07 -8.98
CA ALA A 729 -3.73 2.21 -7.80
C ALA A 729 -2.47 1.32 -7.81
N GLY A 730 -1.91 1.08 -9.00
CA GLY A 730 -0.73 0.26 -9.20
C GLY A 730 -1.06 -1.23 -9.22
N GLN A 731 -0.24 -1.99 -9.93
CA GLN A 731 -0.29 -3.45 -9.98
C GLN A 731 1.12 -3.99 -9.83
N SER A 732 1.25 -5.19 -9.28
CA SER A 732 2.47 -6.01 -9.40
C SER A 732 2.13 -7.33 -10.06
N TYR A 733 3.13 -8.03 -10.58
CA TYR A 733 2.94 -9.28 -11.30
C TYR A 733 3.99 -10.26 -10.84
N VAL A 734 3.55 -11.46 -10.46
CA VAL A 734 4.43 -12.59 -10.20
C VAL A 734 4.41 -13.50 -11.41
N ILE A 735 5.58 -13.93 -11.90
CA ILE A 735 5.74 -14.91 -12.98
C ILE A 735 6.40 -16.15 -12.38
N PHE A 736 5.77 -17.31 -12.56
CA PHE A 736 6.34 -18.55 -12.04
C PHE A 736 7.47 -19.08 -12.92
N GLY A 737 8.56 -19.50 -12.26
CA GLY A 737 9.66 -20.27 -12.82
C GLY A 737 9.19 -21.63 -13.32
N LYS A 738 10.00 -22.29 -14.18
CA LYS A 738 9.74 -23.66 -14.64
C LYS A 738 10.90 -24.30 -15.40
N SER A 739 11.05 -25.61 -15.22
CA SER A 739 11.96 -26.50 -15.96
C SER A 739 11.76 -26.57 -17.49
N GLY A 740 10.60 -26.17 -18.01
CA GLY A 740 10.29 -26.23 -19.45
C GLY A 740 10.91 -25.11 -20.29
N GLY A 741 11.57 -24.14 -19.65
CA GLY A 741 12.05 -22.92 -20.26
C GLY A 741 10.93 -22.00 -20.77
N PHE A 742 11.30 -20.81 -21.23
CA PHE A 742 10.35 -19.78 -21.63
C PHE A 742 10.30 -19.61 -23.15
N GLY A 743 9.18 -19.07 -23.65
CA GLY A 743 9.16 -18.53 -25.01
C GLY A 743 10.02 -17.27 -25.10
N ALA A 744 10.24 -16.73 -26.30
CA ALA A 744 10.98 -15.48 -26.47
C ALA A 744 10.34 -14.28 -25.74
N SER A 745 9.05 -14.36 -25.42
CA SER A 745 8.35 -13.35 -24.64
C SER A 745 7.26 -13.92 -23.72
N VAL A 746 7.09 -13.30 -22.56
CA VAL A 746 5.94 -13.46 -21.66
C VAL A 746 5.08 -12.18 -21.72
N ASN A 747 3.76 -12.34 -21.73
CA ASN A 747 2.81 -11.23 -21.67
C ASN A 747 2.04 -11.31 -20.34
N LEU A 748 2.18 -10.27 -19.51
CA LEU A 748 1.59 -10.18 -18.18
C LEU A 748 0.06 -10.22 -18.20
N ALA A 749 -0.59 -9.82 -19.30
CA ALA A 749 -2.04 -9.94 -19.45
C ALA A 749 -2.53 -11.40 -19.53
N ASN A 750 -1.62 -12.38 -19.71
CA ASN A 750 -1.95 -13.81 -19.84
C ASN A 750 -1.68 -14.60 -18.54
N LEU A 751 -1.38 -13.93 -17.43
CA LEU A 751 -1.23 -14.57 -16.14
C LEU A 751 -2.59 -15.13 -15.68
N ASN A 752 -2.61 -16.38 -15.23
CA ASN A 752 -3.84 -17.11 -14.97
C ASN A 752 -3.86 -17.91 -13.66
N GLY A 753 -2.84 -17.76 -12.82
CA GLY A 753 -2.66 -18.49 -11.57
C GLY A 753 -1.79 -19.73 -11.69
N ASN A 754 -1.61 -20.31 -12.88
CA ASN A 754 -0.70 -21.46 -13.10
C ASN A 754 0.68 -21.06 -13.65
N ASN A 755 0.80 -19.84 -14.18
CA ASN A 755 2.03 -19.31 -14.77
C ASN A 755 2.44 -17.98 -14.11
N GLY A 756 1.89 -17.71 -12.93
CA GLY A 756 1.94 -16.43 -12.25
C GLY A 756 0.58 -15.76 -12.08
N PHE A 757 0.55 -14.63 -11.39
CA PHE A 757 -0.67 -13.91 -11.02
C PHE A 757 -0.43 -12.39 -10.91
N THR A 758 -1.52 -11.62 -10.92
CA THR A 758 -1.50 -10.17 -10.76
C THR A 758 -1.85 -9.79 -9.32
N ILE A 759 -1.07 -8.90 -8.72
CA ILE A 759 -1.34 -8.27 -7.42
C ILE A 759 -1.94 -6.88 -7.67
N ASN A 760 -3.17 -6.65 -7.21
CA ASN A 760 -3.92 -5.42 -7.45
C ASN A 760 -3.83 -4.46 -6.25
N GLY A 761 -3.41 -3.22 -6.52
CA GLY A 761 -3.49 -2.10 -5.57
C GLY A 761 -4.93 -1.76 -5.18
N THR A 762 -5.09 -1.16 -4.00
CA THR A 762 -6.39 -1.02 -3.31
C THR A 762 -6.98 0.39 -3.36
N GLN A 763 -6.16 1.40 -3.63
CA GLN A 763 -6.51 2.80 -3.46
C GLN A 763 -6.06 3.62 -4.66
N THR A 764 -6.91 4.53 -5.13
CA THR A 764 -6.58 5.48 -6.21
C THR A 764 -5.33 6.29 -5.81
N PHE A 765 -4.34 6.40 -6.71
CA PHE A 765 -3.07 7.09 -6.47
C PHE A 765 -2.21 6.52 -5.33
N ALA A 766 -2.36 5.24 -4.99
CA ALA A 766 -1.46 4.55 -4.07
C ALA A 766 -0.18 4.00 -4.74
N TYR A 767 -0.16 3.89 -6.07
CA TYR A 767 1.03 3.43 -6.82
C TYR A 767 1.65 2.15 -6.24
N SER A 768 0.83 1.15 -5.91
CA SER A 768 1.31 -0.16 -5.47
C SER A 768 2.23 -0.78 -6.53
N GLY A 769 3.32 -1.42 -6.10
CA GLY A 769 4.36 -1.91 -6.99
C GLY A 769 5.41 -0.84 -7.33
N ALA A 770 5.50 0.24 -6.54
CA ALA A 770 6.58 1.20 -6.69
C ALA A 770 7.94 0.62 -6.27
N ALA A 771 7.93 -0.36 -5.37
CA ALA A 771 9.03 -1.26 -5.06
C ALA A 771 8.49 -2.69 -4.90
N VAL A 772 9.28 -3.70 -5.26
CA VAL A 772 8.96 -5.14 -5.13
C VAL A 772 10.22 -5.89 -4.73
N SER A 773 10.08 -6.95 -3.93
CA SER A 773 11.18 -7.83 -3.50
C SER A 773 10.61 -9.17 -3.01
N SER A 774 11.45 -10.21 -2.96
CA SER A 774 11.29 -11.32 -2.02
C SER A 774 11.23 -10.77 -0.58
N ALA A 775 10.50 -11.45 0.29
CA ALA A 775 10.50 -11.26 1.73
C ALA A 775 11.15 -12.43 2.48
N GLY A 776 11.57 -13.50 1.79
CA GLY A 776 11.94 -14.78 2.41
C GLY A 776 10.73 -15.50 3.00
N ASP A 777 10.94 -16.57 3.76
CA ASP A 777 9.86 -17.29 4.46
C ASP A 777 9.60 -16.64 5.83
N VAL A 778 8.84 -15.54 5.85
CA VAL A 778 8.63 -14.75 7.07
C VAL A 778 7.67 -15.42 8.05
N ASN A 779 6.95 -16.46 7.60
CA ASN A 779 5.95 -17.16 8.39
C ASN A 779 6.35 -18.61 8.78
N GLY A 780 7.45 -19.12 8.21
CA GLY A 780 8.06 -20.41 8.49
C GLY A 780 7.33 -21.61 7.88
N ASP A 781 6.45 -21.42 6.88
CA ASP A 781 5.66 -22.50 6.29
C ASP A 781 6.36 -23.24 5.13
N GLY A 782 7.57 -22.80 4.80
CA GLY A 782 8.47 -23.39 3.81
C GLY A 782 8.28 -22.87 2.39
N PHE A 783 7.49 -21.82 2.19
CA PHE A 783 7.39 -21.10 0.91
C PHE A 783 7.97 -19.70 1.08
N ASP A 784 8.66 -19.19 0.06
CA ASP A 784 9.13 -17.82 0.11
C ASP A 784 7.94 -16.85 -0.04
N ASP A 785 8.00 -15.70 0.59
CA ASP A 785 6.96 -14.68 0.58
C ASP A 785 7.38 -13.48 -0.29
N ALA A 786 6.42 -12.66 -0.72
CA ALA A 786 6.70 -11.46 -1.50
C ALA A 786 6.31 -10.19 -0.75
N ILE A 787 7.06 -9.11 -0.95
CA ILE A 787 6.72 -7.77 -0.44
C ILE A 787 6.53 -6.75 -1.56
N VAL A 788 5.47 -5.95 -1.43
CA VAL A 788 5.09 -4.89 -2.38
C VAL A 788 4.97 -3.56 -1.64
N GLY A 789 5.75 -2.57 -2.08
CA GLY A 789 5.74 -1.20 -1.58
C GLY A 789 4.78 -0.29 -2.35
N THR A 790 4.29 0.75 -1.68
CA THR A 790 3.48 1.83 -2.28
C THR A 790 4.27 3.14 -2.34
N SER A 791 3.76 4.12 -3.09
CA SER A 791 4.21 5.51 -3.00
C SER A 791 2.99 6.43 -2.90
N SER A 792 3.10 7.53 -2.15
CA SER A 792 1.94 8.39 -1.89
C SER A 792 1.88 9.57 -2.86
N SER A 793 0.80 9.69 -3.64
CA SER A 793 0.43 11.01 -4.19
C SER A 793 -0.99 11.35 -3.79
N TYR A 794 -1.17 11.98 -2.63
CA TYR A 794 -2.44 12.65 -2.37
C TYR A 794 -2.48 13.93 -3.21
N TYR A 795 -3.41 13.99 -4.16
CA TYR A 795 -3.74 15.19 -4.93
C TYR A 795 -4.96 15.84 -4.28
N GLY A 796 -4.75 16.58 -3.19
CA GLY A 796 -5.80 17.34 -2.54
C GLY A 796 -5.27 18.62 -1.91
N GLY A 797 -5.15 19.68 -2.72
CA GLY A 797 -4.74 21.02 -2.28
C GLY A 797 -3.25 21.33 -2.52
N ALA A 798 -2.95 22.60 -2.82
CA ALA A 798 -1.65 23.09 -3.30
C ALA A 798 -0.50 23.09 -2.27
N GLY A 799 -0.32 22.00 -1.51
CA GLY A 799 0.70 21.84 -0.48
C GLY A 799 1.52 20.56 -0.65
N PHE A 800 2.78 20.59 -0.23
CA PHE A 800 3.63 19.41 -0.10
C PHE A 800 3.20 18.57 1.11
N GLU A 801 2.20 17.70 0.97
CA GLU A 801 1.75 16.85 2.08
C GLU A 801 2.59 15.56 2.19
N ILE A 802 2.95 15.22 3.42
CA ILE A 802 3.58 13.94 3.79
C ILE A 802 2.48 12.89 3.74
N GLY A 803 2.66 11.84 2.95
CA GLY A 803 1.75 10.70 2.92
C GLY A 803 2.26 9.56 3.79
N ILE A 804 1.35 8.81 4.41
CA ILE A 804 1.70 7.52 5.04
C ILE A 804 1.70 6.45 3.94
N GLY A 805 2.88 5.92 3.61
CA GLY A 805 3.03 4.78 2.72
C GLY A 805 2.67 3.49 3.45
N GLU A 806 2.07 2.57 2.71
CA GLU A 806 1.85 1.18 3.14
C GLU A 806 2.80 0.25 2.37
N SER A 807 3.14 -0.88 2.96
CA SER A 807 3.76 -2.00 2.26
C SER A 807 2.97 -3.26 2.59
N TYR A 808 3.05 -4.27 1.75
CA TYR A 808 2.22 -5.46 1.89
C TYR A 808 3.07 -6.69 1.71
N VAL A 809 2.99 -7.61 2.67
CA VAL A 809 3.57 -8.95 2.57
C VAL A 809 2.49 -9.89 2.10
N ILE A 810 2.81 -10.74 1.14
CA ILE A 810 1.93 -11.75 0.56
C ILE A 810 2.58 -13.10 0.82
N PHE A 811 1.86 -13.98 1.52
CA PHE A 811 2.40 -15.29 1.83
C PHE A 811 2.40 -16.23 0.63
N GLY A 812 3.51 -16.94 0.45
CA GLY A 812 3.68 -18.04 -0.48
C GLY A 812 2.80 -19.22 -0.13
N LYS A 813 2.60 -20.10 -1.13
CA LYS A 813 1.88 -21.37 -0.97
C LYS A 813 1.98 -22.22 -2.22
N ALA A 814 1.86 -23.53 -2.03
CA ALA A 814 1.76 -24.52 -3.10
C ALA A 814 0.76 -24.16 -4.22
N GLY A 815 1.25 -23.91 -5.45
CA GLY A 815 0.52 -23.94 -6.73
C GLY A 815 -0.86 -23.27 -6.81
N GLY A 816 -1.14 -22.28 -5.97
CA GLY A 816 -2.52 -21.99 -5.51
C GLY A 816 -3.01 -20.56 -5.64
N PHE A 817 -2.37 -19.71 -6.44
CA PHE A 817 -2.84 -18.34 -6.64
C PHE A 817 -3.94 -18.29 -7.71
N GLY A 818 -4.98 -17.49 -7.47
CA GLY A 818 -5.89 -17.09 -8.55
C GLY A 818 -5.16 -16.14 -9.49
N ALA A 819 -5.68 -15.93 -10.71
CA ALA A 819 -5.09 -14.98 -11.66
C ALA A 819 -4.92 -13.55 -11.10
N ASN A 820 -5.74 -13.19 -10.10
CA ASN A 820 -5.71 -11.92 -9.40
C ASN A 820 -5.68 -12.14 -7.88
N PHE A 821 -4.81 -11.40 -7.21
CA PHE A 821 -4.74 -11.25 -5.76
C PHE A 821 -4.96 -9.78 -5.45
N ASN A 822 -6.01 -9.41 -4.71
CA ASN A 822 -6.20 -8.02 -4.32
C ASN A 822 -5.60 -7.80 -2.94
N LEU A 823 -4.75 -6.79 -2.79
CA LEU A 823 -4.11 -6.47 -1.50
C LEU A 823 -5.14 -6.14 -0.40
N VAL A 824 -6.36 -5.74 -0.78
CA VAL A 824 -7.46 -5.50 0.15
C VAL A 824 -7.97 -6.81 0.78
N ASP A 825 -7.67 -7.97 0.19
CA ASP A 825 -8.08 -9.30 0.67
C ASP A 825 -7.10 -9.89 1.70
N LEU A 826 -6.00 -9.18 2.02
CA LEU A 826 -5.04 -9.59 3.06
C LEU A 826 -5.70 -9.69 4.44
N ASN A 827 -5.53 -10.80 5.13
CA ASN A 827 -6.22 -11.07 6.38
C ASN A 827 -5.35 -11.72 7.45
N GLY A 828 -4.03 -11.61 7.37
CA GLY A 828 -3.10 -12.22 8.32
C GLY A 828 -2.79 -13.70 8.06
N LEU A 829 -3.67 -14.42 7.35
CA LEU A 829 -3.44 -15.83 6.98
C LEU A 829 -2.79 -15.99 5.60
N ASN A 830 -2.90 -14.97 4.76
CA ASN A 830 -2.37 -14.91 3.40
C ASN A 830 -1.39 -13.73 3.20
N GLY A 831 -0.89 -13.19 4.31
CA GLY A 831 -0.08 -11.99 4.37
C GLY A 831 -0.74 -10.84 5.14
N PHE A 832 -0.03 -9.72 5.26
CA PHE A 832 -0.43 -8.58 6.09
C PHE A 832 0.03 -7.23 5.54
N PRO A 833 -0.68 -6.13 5.87
CA PRO A 833 -0.21 -4.78 5.61
C PRO A 833 0.76 -4.29 6.70
N ILE A 834 1.77 -3.54 6.26
CA ILE A 834 2.71 -2.78 7.08
C ILE A 834 2.38 -1.29 6.90
N LYS A 835 2.13 -0.60 8.01
CA LYS A 835 1.62 0.77 8.07
C LYS A 835 2.54 1.71 8.85
N GLY A 836 2.29 3.01 8.70
CA GLY A 836 2.96 4.06 9.48
C GLY A 836 4.31 4.50 8.89
N ILE A 837 4.62 4.12 7.66
CA ILE A 837 5.88 4.46 7.00
C ILE A 837 5.75 5.85 6.38
N GLU A 838 6.54 6.82 6.82
CA GLU A 838 6.47 8.17 6.26
C GLU A 838 7.03 8.20 4.82
N THR A 839 6.24 8.72 3.88
CA THR A 839 6.60 8.92 2.47
C THR A 839 6.22 10.34 2.02
N ARG A 840 6.76 10.83 0.90
CA ARG A 840 6.39 12.16 0.36
C ARG A 840 6.42 12.17 -1.16
N ASN A 841 5.34 12.63 -1.80
CA ASN A 841 5.23 12.61 -3.26
C ASN A 841 5.50 11.18 -3.81
N THR A 842 5.98 11.08 -5.05
CA THR A 842 6.33 9.83 -5.74
C THR A 842 7.49 9.03 -5.13
N THR A 843 7.95 9.29 -3.90
CA THR A 843 8.95 8.43 -3.23
C THR A 843 8.27 7.16 -2.71
N SER A 844 8.76 6.00 -3.13
CA SER A 844 8.30 4.71 -2.61
C SER A 844 8.91 4.41 -1.25
N THR A 845 8.34 3.46 -0.53
CA THR A 845 9.08 2.74 0.51
C THR A 845 10.21 1.94 -0.17
N SER A 846 11.43 2.03 0.34
CA SER A 846 12.45 1.04 -0.02
C SER A 846 12.09 -0.24 0.73
N ILE A 847 12.20 -1.40 0.09
CA ILE A 847 11.90 -2.71 0.70
C ILE A 847 12.96 -3.71 0.28
N SER A 848 13.23 -4.67 1.16
CA SER A 848 14.10 -5.82 0.93
C SER A 848 13.75 -6.89 1.96
N GLU A 849 14.05 -8.15 1.67
CA GLU A 849 14.27 -9.13 2.75
C GLU A 849 15.46 -8.68 3.61
N ALA A 850 15.41 -8.98 4.90
CA ALA A 850 16.51 -8.80 5.82
C ALA A 850 17.25 -10.12 6.09
N GLY A 851 16.65 -11.28 5.76
CA GLY A 851 17.05 -12.60 6.27
C GLY A 851 16.73 -12.74 7.76
N ASP A 852 17.14 -13.83 8.38
CA ASP A 852 17.00 -14.02 9.84
C ASP A 852 18.07 -13.20 10.59
N VAL A 853 17.70 -12.00 11.08
CA VAL A 853 18.66 -11.09 11.73
C VAL A 853 18.77 -11.32 13.23
N ASP A 854 17.82 -12.02 13.82
CA ASP A 854 17.79 -12.31 15.26
C ASP A 854 17.97 -13.79 15.63
N GLY A 855 18.05 -14.67 14.63
CA GLY A 855 18.30 -16.10 14.71
C GLY A 855 17.17 -16.85 15.39
N ASP A 856 15.92 -16.50 15.07
CA ASP A 856 14.73 -17.19 15.57
C ASP A 856 14.14 -18.22 14.59
N GLY A 857 14.75 -18.33 13.39
CA GLY A 857 14.41 -19.28 12.33
C GLY A 857 13.41 -18.75 11.31
N PHE A 858 12.98 -17.49 11.40
CA PHE A 858 12.12 -16.86 10.40
C PHE A 858 12.89 -15.76 9.66
N ASP A 859 12.60 -15.61 8.37
CA ASP A 859 13.15 -14.46 7.65
C ASP A 859 12.48 -13.15 8.12
N ASP A 860 13.27 -12.09 8.20
CA ASP A 860 12.81 -10.77 8.61
C ASP A 860 12.67 -9.81 7.42
N ILE A 861 11.96 -8.70 7.64
CA ILE A 861 11.64 -7.72 6.61
C ILE A 861 12.35 -6.40 6.89
N LEU A 862 12.94 -5.79 5.86
CA LEU A 862 13.60 -4.49 5.93
C LEU A 862 12.83 -3.45 5.11
N LEU A 863 12.53 -2.30 5.72
CA LEU A 863 11.89 -1.16 5.06
C LEU A 863 12.68 0.13 5.30
N GLY A 864 12.71 1.02 4.30
CA GLY A 864 13.36 2.33 4.38
C GLY A 864 12.36 3.48 4.22
N SER A 865 12.46 4.50 5.08
CA SER A 865 11.75 5.78 4.95
C SER A 865 12.70 6.93 4.61
N TYR A 866 12.51 7.47 3.40
CA TYR A 866 13.23 8.63 2.87
C TYR A 866 13.02 9.91 3.72
N ILE A 867 11.86 10.03 4.36
CA ILE A 867 11.42 11.24 5.06
C ILE A 867 11.85 11.24 6.52
N ALA A 868 11.61 10.13 7.19
CA ALA A 868 12.07 9.93 8.56
C ALA A 868 13.61 9.93 8.60
N ALA A 869 14.26 9.49 7.52
CA ALA A 869 15.67 9.07 7.52
C ALA A 869 15.88 7.96 8.55
N GLU A 870 15.00 6.96 8.46
CA GLU A 870 14.95 5.78 9.31
C GLU A 870 14.75 4.56 8.43
N SER A 871 15.22 3.41 8.94
CA SER A 871 14.86 2.10 8.43
C SER A 871 14.14 1.32 9.52
N TYR A 872 13.38 0.31 9.14
CA TYR A 872 12.61 -0.53 10.05
C TYR A 872 12.90 -1.98 9.72
N VAL A 873 13.22 -2.75 10.76
CA VAL A 873 13.28 -4.21 10.68
C VAL A 873 12.03 -4.72 11.37
N ILE A 874 11.33 -5.65 10.72
CA ILE A 874 10.14 -6.31 11.26
C ILE A 874 10.47 -7.79 11.34
N PHE A 875 10.31 -8.36 12.53
CA PHE A 875 10.62 -9.77 12.71
C PHE A 875 9.55 -10.67 12.10
N GLY A 876 10.01 -11.70 11.38
CA GLY A 876 9.22 -12.87 11.02
C GLY A 876 8.70 -13.57 12.26
N LYS A 877 7.69 -14.43 12.08
CA LYS A 877 7.14 -15.27 13.17
C LYS A 877 6.12 -16.24 12.62
N ASP A 878 5.70 -17.17 13.46
CA ASP A 878 4.53 -17.99 13.22
C ASP A 878 3.21 -17.19 13.29
N PHE A 879 2.83 -16.54 12.18
CA PHE A 879 1.60 -15.76 12.07
C PHE A 879 0.34 -16.63 12.20
N ASN A 880 0.43 -17.91 11.80
CA ASN A 880 -0.70 -18.81 11.65
C ASN A 880 -0.81 -19.87 12.76
N ASN A 881 0.12 -19.89 13.72
CA ASN A 881 0.27 -20.94 14.74
C ASN A 881 0.44 -22.34 14.10
N GLN A 882 1.26 -22.43 13.05
CA GLN A 882 1.56 -23.66 12.31
C GLN A 882 2.86 -24.34 12.79
N VAL A 883 3.75 -23.62 13.48
CA VAL A 883 4.98 -24.19 14.04
C VAL A 883 4.61 -25.26 15.04
N THR A 884 5.04 -26.48 14.74
CA THR A 884 4.64 -27.64 15.51
C THR A 884 5.53 -27.80 16.74
N ARG A 885 6.83 -27.49 16.59
CA ARG A 885 7.80 -27.42 17.69
C ARG A 885 8.89 -26.40 17.41
N GLN A 886 9.22 -25.63 18.44
CA GLN A 886 10.35 -24.70 18.43
C GLN A 886 11.30 -25.09 19.57
N GLY A 887 12.60 -25.15 19.27
CA GLY A 887 13.66 -25.37 20.24
C GLY A 887 13.96 -24.12 21.06
N THR A 888 15.01 -24.22 21.87
CA THR A 888 15.52 -23.20 22.75
C THR A 888 16.78 -22.58 22.16
N ALA A 889 17.57 -21.87 22.97
CA ALA A 889 18.85 -21.31 22.51
C ALA A 889 20.04 -22.27 22.77
N GLY A 890 19.77 -23.54 23.07
CA GLY A 890 20.80 -24.55 23.24
C GLY A 890 20.38 -25.85 22.59
N ASN A 891 21.31 -26.80 22.51
CA ASN A 891 21.15 -28.04 21.76
C ASN A 891 19.90 -28.84 22.12
N ASP A 892 18.96 -28.91 21.19
CA ASP A 892 17.66 -29.53 21.31
C ASP A 892 17.54 -30.78 20.42
N THR A 893 16.49 -31.58 20.68
CA THR A 893 16.12 -32.70 19.83
C THR A 893 14.63 -32.65 19.56
N LEU A 894 14.26 -32.30 18.33
CA LEU A 894 12.89 -32.13 17.88
C LEU A 894 12.49 -33.29 16.98
N ILE A 895 11.38 -33.95 17.31
CA ILE A 895 10.89 -35.14 16.59
C ILE A 895 9.44 -34.93 16.20
N GLY A 896 9.16 -34.68 14.93
CA GLY A 896 7.83 -34.50 14.37
C GLY A 896 6.92 -35.73 14.52
N THR A 897 5.71 -35.59 13.99
CA THR A 897 4.70 -36.64 13.94
C THR A 897 4.81 -37.43 12.62
N ASN A 898 3.76 -38.15 12.25
CA ASN A 898 3.67 -38.74 10.90
C ASN A 898 2.89 -37.82 9.94
N GLY A 899 2.39 -36.68 10.42
CA GLY A 899 1.78 -35.64 9.60
C GLY A 899 2.82 -34.63 9.12
N ASP A 900 2.36 -33.52 8.56
CA ASP A 900 3.22 -32.39 8.17
C ASP A 900 3.58 -31.60 9.43
N ASP A 901 4.86 -31.49 9.72
CA ASP A 901 5.39 -30.80 10.89
C ASP A 901 6.31 -29.64 10.46
N ILE A 902 6.26 -28.53 11.19
CA ILE A 902 7.24 -27.44 11.10
C ILE A 902 8.07 -27.46 12.39
N LEU A 903 9.37 -27.73 12.25
CA LEU A 903 10.33 -27.83 13.34
C LEU A 903 11.39 -26.74 13.17
N ILE A 904 11.56 -25.91 14.19
CA ILE A 904 12.58 -24.86 14.23
C ILE A 904 13.53 -25.17 15.40
N GLY A 905 14.79 -25.46 15.13
CA GLY A 905 15.83 -25.72 16.13
C GLY A 905 16.11 -24.47 16.96
N GLY A 906 16.44 -23.38 16.27
CA GLY A 906 16.70 -22.08 16.87
C GLY A 906 18.19 -21.86 17.00
N ARG A 907 18.75 -21.88 18.21
CA ARG A 907 20.21 -21.77 18.39
C ARG A 907 20.76 -22.97 19.12
N GLY A 908 22.03 -23.25 18.88
CA GLY A 908 22.71 -24.42 19.41
C GLY A 908 22.80 -25.50 18.33
N ASN A 909 23.41 -26.62 18.68
CA ASN A 909 23.57 -27.73 17.75
C ASN A 909 22.39 -28.70 17.95
N ASP A 910 21.38 -28.54 17.13
CA ASP A 910 20.07 -29.16 17.24
C ASP A 910 19.94 -30.41 16.37
N ARG A 911 19.05 -31.32 16.78
CA ARG A 911 18.69 -32.51 15.98
C ARG A 911 17.22 -32.50 15.62
N LEU A 912 16.91 -32.42 14.33
CA LEU A 912 15.55 -32.34 13.80
C LEU A 912 15.17 -33.61 13.01
N ILE A 913 14.05 -34.24 13.37
CA ILE A 913 13.52 -35.43 12.69
C ILE A 913 12.06 -35.18 12.32
N GLY A 914 11.75 -34.92 11.05
CA GLY A 914 10.41 -34.56 10.59
C GLY A 914 9.37 -35.68 10.69
N GLY A 915 9.74 -36.92 10.30
CA GLY A 915 8.83 -38.06 10.25
C GLY A 915 8.41 -38.42 8.82
N LEU A 916 7.14 -38.75 8.59
CA LEU A 916 6.65 -39.25 7.28
C LEU A 916 5.92 -38.19 6.42
N GLY A 917 5.45 -37.09 7.01
CA GLY A 917 4.73 -36.05 6.28
C GLY A 917 5.63 -35.13 5.47
N ALA A 918 5.05 -34.07 4.91
CA ALA A 918 5.77 -33.01 4.21
C ALA A 918 6.19 -31.92 5.21
N ASN A 919 7.37 -32.10 5.78
CA ASN A 919 7.86 -31.29 6.90
C ASN A 919 8.67 -30.08 6.45
N VAL A 920 8.78 -29.08 7.32
CA VAL A 920 9.72 -27.97 7.22
C VAL A 920 10.67 -28.06 8.41
N LEU A 921 11.96 -28.17 8.13
CA LEU A 921 13.01 -28.30 9.14
C LEU A 921 13.97 -27.13 9.02
N TYR A 922 14.00 -26.26 10.02
CA TYR A 922 14.95 -25.16 10.16
C TYR A 922 15.90 -25.46 11.30
N GLY A 923 17.18 -25.69 11.02
CA GLY A 923 18.22 -25.87 12.03
C GLY A 923 18.40 -24.59 12.83
N GLY A 924 18.80 -23.53 12.12
CA GLY A 924 18.97 -22.20 12.68
C GLY A 924 20.46 -21.91 12.85
N ALA A 925 20.89 -21.49 14.03
CA ALA A 925 22.30 -21.16 14.28
C ALA A 925 23.01 -22.25 15.10
N GLY A 926 24.02 -22.89 14.54
CA GLY A 926 24.81 -23.92 15.19
C GLY A 926 25.17 -25.04 14.21
N ASP A 927 25.86 -26.08 14.67
CA ASP A 927 26.10 -27.25 13.81
C ASP A 927 24.95 -28.26 13.99
N ASP A 928 23.95 -28.19 13.12
CA ASP A 928 22.70 -28.91 13.23
C ASP A 928 22.71 -30.27 12.53
N THR A 929 21.77 -31.13 12.92
CA THR A 929 21.58 -32.46 12.34
C THR A 929 20.13 -32.66 11.93
N LEU A 930 19.86 -32.62 10.63
CA LEU A 930 18.51 -32.70 10.06
C LEU A 930 18.32 -34.06 9.37
N SER A 931 17.25 -34.77 9.67
CA SER A 931 16.95 -36.07 9.03
C SER A 931 16.22 -35.85 7.71
N PHE A 932 16.77 -36.40 6.63
CA PHE A 932 16.14 -36.36 5.31
C PHE A 932 14.85 -37.19 5.22
N GLY A 933 13.78 -36.55 4.78
CA GLY A 933 12.56 -37.17 4.27
C GLY A 933 12.29 -36.76 2.82
N ALA A 934 12.04 -37.74 1.94
CA ALA A 934 11.76 -37.46 0.52
C ALA A 934 10.48 -36.63 0.29
N SER A 935 9.60 -36.55 1.28
CA SER A 935 8.38 -35.73 1.26
C SER A 935 8.56 -34.35 1.89
N ASP A 936 9.67 -34.08 2.59
CA ASP A 936 9.88 -32.83 3.36
C ASP A 936 9.83 -31.63 2.44
N ARG A 937 9.00 -30.63 2.74
CA ARG A 937 8.85 -29.43 1.92
C ARG A 937 10.12 -28.58 1.88
N ARG A 938 10.80 -28.45 3.02
CA ARG A 938 12.05 -27.70 3.15
C ARG A 938 12.92 -28.27 4.26
N ILE A 939 14.22 -28.34 4.00
CA ILE A 939 15.26 -28.63 4.99
C ILE A 939 16.31 -27.55 4.85
N ASP A 940 16.54 -26.82 5.92
CA ASP A 940 17.46 -25.70 5.96
C ASP A 940 18.31 -25.86 7.21
N GLY A 941 19.62 -26.08 7.04
CA GLY A 941 20.53 -26.14 8.18
C GLY A 941 20.70 -24.78 8.86
N GLY A 942 20.58 -23.69 8.09
CA GLY A 942 20.87 -22.35 8.57
C GLY A 942 22.37 -22.07 8.57
N SER A 943 22.87 -21.49 9.66
CA SER A 943 24.27 -21.12 9.79
C SER A 943 25.04 -22.11 10.65
N GLY A 944 26.22 -22.51 10.21
CA GLY A 944 27.08 -23.43 10.93
C GLY A 944 27.69 -24.44 9.98
N THR A 945 28.07 -25.60 10.50
CA THR A 945 28.41 -26.77 9.69
C THR A 945 27.34 -27.84 9.91
N ASP A 946 26.39 -27.91 8.98
CA ASP A 946 25.17 -28.68 9.17
C ASP A 946 25.22 -30.04 8.50
N THR A 947 24.51 -31.00 9.10
CA THR A 947 24.52 -32.41 8.70
C THR A 947 23.14 -32.89 8.29
N LEU A 948 22.98 -33.26 7.01
CA LEU A 948 21.83 -34.00 6.53
C LEU A 948 22.05 -35.51 6.74
N THR A 949 21.20 -36.13 7.56
CA THR A 949 21.30 -37.55 7.95
C THR A 949 20.21 -38.42 7.32
N VAL A 950 20.48 -39.73 7.22
CA VAL A 950 19.48 -40.73 6.84
C VAL A 950 19.14 -41.66 8.02
N ASP A 951 17.90 -41.58 8.52
CA ASP A 951 17.46 -42.34 9.71
C ASP A 951 16.85 -43.72 9.38
N THR A 952 16.67 -44.08 8.11
CA THR A 952 16.05 -45.36 7.67
C THR A 952 16.90 -46.12 6.66
N SER A 953 16.49 -47.36 6.31
CA SER A 953 17.28 -48.25 5.45
C SER A 953 16.94 -48.11 3.98
N GLY A 954 17.97 -47.93 3.14
CA GLY A 954 17.81 -47.89 1.69
C GLY A 954 17.38 -46.53 1.15
N VAL A 955 17.75 -45.45 1.85
CA VAL A 955 17.41 -44.08 1.48
C VAL A 955 18.23 -43.66 0.25
N THR A 956 17.56 -43.03 -0.71
CA THR A 956 18.21 -42.36 -1.84
C THR A 956 17.93 -40.87 -1.74
N ILE A 957 18.99 -40.08 -1.55
CA ILE A 957 18.98 -38.63 -1.67
C ILE A 957 19.39 -38.34 -3.11
N ASP A 958 18.44 -37.94 -3.95
CA ASP A 958 18.71 -37.64 -5.36
C ASP A 958 18.54 -36.15 -5.63
N LEU A 959 19.60 -35.38 -5.36
CA LEU A 959 19.63 -33.92 -5.55
C LEU A 959 19.44 -33.55 -7.03
N THR A 960 19.74 -34.45 -7.98
CA THR A 960 19.57 -34.18 -9.41
C THR A 960 18.11 -34.13 -9.87
N THR A 961 17.21 -34.56 -9.00
CA THR A 961 15.76 -34.58 -9.26
C THR A 961 14.96 -33.81 -8.20
N LEU A 962 15.58 -33.50 -7.07
CA LEU A 962 15.00 -32.63 -6.07
C LEU A 962 15.15 -31.18 -6.56
N PRO A 963 14.15 -30.33 -6.33
CA PRO A 963 14.30 -28.92 -6.66
C PRO A 963 15.37 -28.25 -5.78
N ASN A 964 16.15 -27.32 -6.36
CA ASN A 964 17.38 -26.79 -5.76
C ASN A 964 17.15 -26.06 -4.41
N ASN A 965 16.00 -25.41 -4.22
CA ASN A 965 15.71 -24.65 -2.99
C ASN A 965 15.12 -25.50 -1.85
N ARG A 966 14.96 -26.81 -2.06
CA ARG A 966 14.31 -27.69 -1.09
C ARG A 966 15.23 -28.08 0.07
N ILE A 967 16.54 -28.15 -0.19
CA ILE A 967 17.56 -28.46 0.80
C ILE A 967 18.67 -27.42 0.64
N ARG A 968 18.96 -26.67 1.70
CA ARG A 968 20.00 -25.63 1.73
C ARG A 968 20.70 -25.59 3.08
N GLY A 969 21.81 -24.84 3.17
CA GLY A 969 22.65 -24.78 4.36
C GLY A 969 23.12 -26.15 4.85
N ILE A 970 23.68 -27.02 3.99
CA ILE A 970 24.19 -28.34 4.38
C ILE A 970 25.62 -28.54 3.86
N GLU A 971 26.57 -28.70 4.78
CA GLU A 971 27.99 -28.96 4.49
C GLU A 971 28.34 -30.46 4.58
N ILE A 972 27.52 -31.26 5.27
CA ILE A 972 27.76 -32.68 5.52
C ILE A 972 26.52 -33.51 5.15
N VAL A 973 26.71 -34.55 4.34
CA VAL A 973 25.70 -35.60 4.14
C VAL A 973 26.18 -36.89 4.81
N ASP A 974 25.45 -37.36 5.81
CA ASP A 974 25.75 -38.57 6.55
C ASP A 974 24.85 -39.73 6.14
N LEU A 975 25.43 -40.66 5.38
CA LEU A 975 24.79 -41.88 4.90
C LEU A 975 24.93 -43.07 5.87
N THR A 976 25.59 -42.91 7.03
CA THR A 976 25.92 -43.99 7.97
C THR A 976 24.73 -44.66 8.66
N GLY A 977 23.50 -44.22 8.35
CA GLY A 977 22.27 -44.87 8.74
C GLY A 977 22.21 -46.37 8.39
N THR A 978 21.13 -47.02 8.79
CA THR A 978 20.99 -48.46 8.53
C THR A 978 20.89 -48.75 7.03
N GLY A 979 21.30 -49.94 6.57
CA GLY A 979 21.13 -50.35 5.17
C GLY A 979 22.22 -49.83 4.23
N ASN A 980 21.89 -49.79 2.94
CA ASN A 980 22.76 -49.24 1.89
C ASN A 980 22.07 -48.00 1.33
N ASN A 981 22.62 -46.83 1.57
CA ASN A 981 22.05 -45.55 1.18
C ASN A 981 22.75 -44.99 -0.07
N THR A 982 22.15 -44.02 -0.74
CA THR A 982 22.69 -43.46 -1.99
C THR A 982 22.52 -41.96 -2.03
N LEU A 983 23.57 -41.25 -2.44
CA LEU A 983 23.54 -39.83 -2.79
C LEU A 983 23.83 -39.68 -4.28
N ASN A 984 22.92 -39.04 -5.02
CA ASN A 984 23.13 -38.59 -6.39
C ASN A 984 23.17 -37.07 -6.39
N LEU A 985 24.19 -36.48 -7.02
CA LEU A 985 24.36 -35.03 -7.10
C LEU A 985 25.10 -34.59 -8.36
N THR A 986 24.83 -33.39 -8.82
CA THR A 986 25.66 -32.64 -9.76
C THR A 986 26.67 -31.77 -9.02
N ARG A 987 27.56 -31.09 -9.77
CA ARG A 987 28.43 -30.07 -9.18
C ARG A 987 27.64 -28.85 -8.70
N LEU A 988 26.61 -28.44 -9.45
CA LEU A 988 25.81 -27.27 -9.10
C LEU A 988 24.97 -27.54 -7.86
N ASP A 989 24.43 -28.76 -7.73
CA ASP A 989 23.71 -29.19 -6.52
C ASP A 989 24.60 -29.01 -5.28
N LEU A 990 25.89 -29.35 -5.35
CA LEU A 990 26.82 -29.15 -4.23
C LEU A 990 27.00 -27.67 -3.89
N LEU A 991 27.16 -26.83 -4.89
CA LEU A 991 27.38 -25.39 -4.72
C LEU A 991 26.13 -24.68 -4.18
N ALA A 992 24.93 -25.17 -4.54
CA ALA A 992 23.67 -24.64 -4.03
C ALA A 992 23.29 -25.22 -2.66
N LEU A 993 23.92 -26.31 -2.23
CA LEU A 993 23.57 -27.00 -0.99
C LEU A 993 24.15 -26.32 0.25
N SER A 994 25.35 -25.75 0.15
CA SER A 994 26.04 -25.08 1.27
C SER A 994 26.13 -23.58 1.00
N ASP A 995 25.77 -22.78 2.00
CA ASP A 995 25.79 -21.32 1.91
C ASP A 995 27.11 -20.73 2.44
N THR A 996 27.93 -21.57 3.09
CA THR A 996 29.16 -21.14 3.78
C THR A 996 30.43 -21.70 3.14
N THR A 997 30.34 -22.81 2.41
CA THR A 997 31.51 -23.42 1.78
C THR A 997 31.17 -24.04 0.44
N ASN A 998 32.05 -23.86 -0.54
CA ASN A 998 31.98 -24.63 -1.79
C ASN A 998 32.42 -26.11 -1.60
N ARG A 999 32.16 -26.72 -0.43
CA ARG A 999 32.64 -28.05 -0.05
C ARG A 999 31.56 -28.89 0.61
N LEU A 1000 31.40 -30.12 0.12
CA LEU A 1000 30.54 -31.14 0.72
C LEU A 1000 31.35 -32.31 1.25
N ILE A 1001 31.07 -32.73 2.48
CA ILE A 1001 31.59 -33.95 3.10
C ILE A 1001 30.51 -35.03 3.06
N VAL A 1002 30.85 -36.22 2.57
CA VAL A 1002 29.94 -37.37 2.55
C VAL A 1002 30.50 -38.48 3.43
N ASN A 1003 29.84 -38.68 4.57
CA ASN A 1003 30.11 -39.77 5.50
C ASN A 1003 29.29 -40.99 5.11
N GLY A 1004 29.81 -42.19 5.33
CA GLY A 1004 29.08 -43.41 5.00
C GLY A 1004 29.82 -44.68 5.38
N ASN A 1005 29.15 -45.81 5.23
CA ASN A 1005 29.69 -47.12 5.54
C ASN A 1005 29.71 -48.02 4.29
N ARG A 1006 30.31 -49.21 4.45
CA ARG A 1006 30.42 -50.17 3.35
C ARG A 1006 29.04 -50.65 2.90
N GLY A 1007 28.64 -50.23 1.70
CA GLY A 1007 27.36 -50.56 1.09
C GLY A 1007 26.70 -49.34 0.45
N ASP A 1008 27.02 -48.17 0.99
CA ASP A 1008 26.57 -46.87 0.51
C ASP A 1008 27.18 -46.51 -0.85
N ARG A 1009 26.49 -45.61 -1.56
CA ARG A 1009 26.89 -45.15 -2.89
C ARG A 1009 26.82 -43.64 -3.05
N VAL A 1010 27.79 -43.09 -3.77
CA VAL A 1010 27.76 -41.70 -4.26
C VAL A 1010 27.90 -41.73 -5.78
N THR A 1011 27.00 -41.05 -6.50
CA THR A 1011 27.02 -40.93 -7.95
C THR A 1011 27.05 -39.46 -8.36
N SER A 1012 28.04 -39.07 -9.15
CA SER A 1012 28.12 -37.75 -9.77
C SER A 1012 28.87 -37.85 -11.10
N THR A 1013 28.13 -37.92 -12.21
CA THR A 1013 28.70 -38.23 -13.53
C THR A 1013 28.57 -37.08 -14.52
N GLY A 1014 29.58 -36.90 -15.37
CA GLY A 1014 29.61 -35.88 -16.41
C GLY A 1014 29.87 -34.46 -15.88
N GLN A 1015 30.44 -34.35 -14.67
CA GLN A 1015 30.61 -33.07 -13.95
C GLN A 1015 32.07 -32.56 -13.99
N GLY A 1016 32.98 -33.31 -14.60
CA GLY A 1016 34.37 -32.89 -14.80
C GLY A 1016 35.22 -32.95 -13.54
N TRP A 1017 34.89 -33.87 -12.62
CA TRP A 1017 35.59 -34.03 -11.36
C TRP A 1017 37.04 -34.48 -11.56
N LEU A 1018 37.96 -33.75 -10.93
CA LEU A 1018 39.38 -34.09 -10.86
C LEU A 1018 39.67 -34.73 -9.50
N SER A 1019 40.30 -35.91 -9.50
CA SER A 1019 40.70 -36.55 -8.24
C SER A 1019 41.91 -35.82 -7.64
N GLY A 1020 41.77 -35.37 -6.40
CA GLY A 1020 42.81 -34.75 -5.58
C GLY A 1020 43.64 -35.76 -4.77
N GLY A 1021 43.37 -37.06 -4.91
CA GLY A 1021 43.92 -38.10 -4.05
C GLY A 1021 43.07 -38.30 -2.79
N THR A 1022 43.71 -38.76 -1.72
CA THR A 1022 43.05 -39.00 -0.42
C THR A 1022 43.51 -38.00 0.63
N THR A 1023 42.59 -37.56 1.48
CA THR A 1023 42.87 -36.71 2.64
C THR A 1023 42.30 -37.33 3.92
N THR A 1024 42.80 -36.94 5.09
CA THR A 1024 42.27 -37.40 6.38
C THR A 1024 41.70 -36.21 7.14
N LEU A 1025 40.44 -36.29 7.50
CA LEU A 1025 39.72 -35.32 8.32
C LEU A 1025 39.17 -36.06 9.54
N ASP A 1026 39.49 -35.58 10.74
CA ASP A 1026 39.05 -36.18 12.03
C ASP A 1026 39.26 -37.69 12.17
N GLY A 1027 40.31 -38.21 11.53
CA GLY A 1027 40.68 -39.63 11.58
C GLY A 1027 39.97 -40.52 10.56
N VAL A 1028 39.08 -39.96 9.73
CA VAL A 1028 38.42 -40.64 8.61
C VAL A 1028 39.17 -40.33 7.31
N LEU A 1029 39.33 -41.34 6.45
CA LEU A 1029 40.02 -41.22 5.16
C LEU A 1029 38.99 -40.91 4.06
N TYR A 1030 39.17 -39.81 3.35
CA TYR A 1030 38.29 -39.37 2.27
C TYR A 1030 39.01 -39.39 0.93
N ASN A 1031 38.32 -39.80 -0.13
CA ASN A 1031 38.69 -39.49 -1.50
C ASN A 1031 38.24 -38.07 -1.82
N GLN A 1032 39.16 -37.23 -2.28
CA GLN A 1032 38.88 -35.84 -2.62
C GLN A 1032 38.69 -35.69 -4.13
N TYR A 1033 37.67 -34.93 -4.50
CA TYR A 1033 37.37 -34.53 -5.87
C TYR A 1033 37.14 -33.03 -5.94
N THR A 1034 37.59 -32.38 -7.01
CA THR A 1034 37.34 -30.96 -7.25
C THR A 1034 36.83 -30.72 -8.67
N SER A 1035 35.94 -29.75 -8.84
CA SER A 1035 35.48 -29.27 -10.14
C SER A 1035 35.07 -27.82 -9.98
N GLY A 1036 35.68 -26.88 -10.71
CA GLY A 1036 35.52 -25.44 -10.42
C GLY A 1036 35.90 -25.10 -8.97
N ALA A 1037 35.08 -24.30 -8.27
CA ALA A 1037 35.21 -24.06 -6.84
C ALA A 1037 34.74 -25.23 -5.96
N ALA A 1038 33.93 -26.14 -6.50
CA ALA A 1038 33.33 -27.23 -5.76
C ALA A 1038 34.38 -28.26 -5.31
N THR A 1039 34.32 -28.65 -4.03
CA THR A 1039 35.14 -29.70 -3.43
C THR A 1039 34.26 -30.77 -2.80
N LEU A 1040 34.38 -32.01 -3.27
CA LEU A 1040 33.65 -33.16 -2.73
C LEU A 1040 34.61 -34.10 -2.00
N LEU A 1041 34.34 -34.36 -0.73
CA LEU A 1041 35.07 -35.32 0.11
C LEU A 1041 34.17 -36.53 0.38
N VAL A 1042 34.55 -37.70 -0.12
CA VAL A 1042 33.75 -38.94 0.02
C VAL A 1042 34.50 -39.95 0.86
N ASP A 1043 33.88 -40.46 1.93
CA ASP A 1043 34.48 -41.51 2.77
C ASP A 1043 34.97 -42.69 1.91
N ALA A 1044 36.20 -43.16 2.17
CA ALA A 1044 36.85 -44.21 1.41
C ALA A 1044 36.13 -45.57 1.47
N ASP A 1045 35.24 -45.81 2.45
CA ASP A 1045 34.42 -47.02 2.54
C ASP A 1045 33.16 -46.98 1.63
N ILE A 1046 32.82 -45.82 1.04
CA ILE A 1046 31.68 -45.65 0.13
C ILE A 1046 32.02 -46.12 -1.30
N THR A 1047 31.05 -46.75 -1.98
CA THR A 1047 31.18 -47.05 -3.41
C THR A 1047 30.89 -45.81 -4.26
N GLN A 1048 31.91 -45.25 -4.90
CA GLN A 1048 31.79 -43.99 -5.65
C GLN A 1048 31.80 -44.19 -7.18
N THR A 1049 30.92 -43.48 -7.88
CA THR A 1049 30.90 -43.35 -9.35
C THR A 1049 30.96 -41.86 -9.69
N ILE A 1050 32.18 -41.34 -9.82
CA ILE A 1050 32.44 -39.90 -9.96
C ILE A 1050 33.27 -39.66 -11.24
N SER A 1051 32.80 -38.78 -12.13
CA SER A 1051 33.46 -38.47 -13.42
C SER A 1051 33.15 -37.08 -13.95
#